data_AF-A0A182F2M5-F1
#
_entry.id   AF-A0A182F2M5-F1
#
_cell.length_a   1.000
_cell.length_b   1.000
_cell.length_c   1.000
_cell.angle_alpha   90.00
_cell.angle_beta   90.00
_cell.angle_gamma   90.00
#
_symmetry.space_group_name_H-M   'P 1'
#
loop_
_entity.id
_entity.type
_entity.pdbx_description
1 polymer ?
#
loop_
_entity_poly.entity_id
_entity_poly.type
_entity_poly.pdbx_seq_one_letter_code
_entity_poly.pdbx_strand_id
1 'polypeptide(L)'
;MSTTMNRELSEDSAFAAGRNSWNRHYHNSVVQPLLTDLYQITMAYAYWKSGKIDDHAVFDLFFRTNPFQGEFTIFAGLEECLKFLDSFHYSETDIEYLKHALPQGIEEDFFEYLSQLTAKDVTLYAIEEGSVAFPRVPLIKVAGPLIIVQLLETTLLTLVNYASLMATNAARYRMVAGKHIHLLEFGLRRAQGPDGGLSASKYSYIGGFDGTSNVLAGKLFNIPVKGTHAHAYITSFTGIDELKTRVLPHKEDGTTRDLLELAIEHRAQLASVLDVSTDESSEGELAAMVSFAIAFPDGFMALVDTYDVKSDKLLGEPTIDLLDAPDTIVCDPFCVGRMHGGSTEELLQPFIMTQLPEIPEEECNGATEEGGQPTATDVEQLVEDAVVESEPAPEESVSRSLETGETEDLPAPEVAVEESPPPAEGDGEDQLATTLIVVEDVNSQKNDENGNEEDMKDQNMLIAVSNGDEADGEADEGPLEEIEPCEQADEAEEITRCANCEALNTMIHHLKSVGKSFRSGLLNFCAVALALNEQGFRAIGIRIDSGDLAYLSCLARETFERIAERFKLPWFSKLTIVASNDINEETILSLNEQGHKIDCFGIGTHLVTCQRQPALGCVYKMVEINGQPRIKLSQDVGKVTMPGNKNVFRLYGADGHALIDLLQRVDENPPEMGQKVLCRHPFQESKRAYVIPTQVEPLYRVYWTEGRVAQVLPSLEEVRERVQVSLKTLRQDHKRTLNPTPYKVAVSDNLYNFIHELWLQNAPIGELS
;
A
#
# COMPACT_ATOMS: atom_id res chain seq x y z
N MET A 1 60.97 1.57 -23.36
CA MET A 1 60.22 1.87 -24.61
C MET A 1 59.57 0.55 -25.00
N SER A 2 58.32 0.26 -24.61
CA SER A 2 57.06 1.00 -24.84
C SER A 2 56.54 0.84 -26.26
N THR A 3 55.50 0.01 -26.41
CA THR A 3 54.18 0.48 -26.86
C THR A 3 53.12 -0.54 -26.43
N THR A 4 52.22 -0.12 -25.54
CA THR A 4 50.95 -0.80 -25.24
C THR A 4 49.90 0.29 -25.06
N MET A 5 48.87 0.31 -25.92
CA MET A 5 47.65 1.11 -25.80
C MET A 5 46.54 0.25 -26.41
N ASN A 6 45.59 -0.24 -25.63
CA ASN A 6 44.50 0.45 -24.91
C ASN A 6 43.22 0.44 -25.76
N ARG A 7 42.18 -0.17 -25.18
CA ARG A 7 40.86 -0.36 -25.76
C ARG A 7 39.85 0.15 -24.74
N GLU A 8 39.70 1.46 -24.68
CA GLU A 8 38.83 2.12 -23.71
C GLU A 8 37.37 1.91 -24.12
N LEU A 9 36.63 1.21 -23.27
CA LEU A 9 35.17 1.17 -23.27
C LEU A 9 34.70 2.35 -22.43
N SER A 10 33.77 3.15 -22.95
CA SER A 10 33.27 4.35 -22.27
C SER A 10 32.19 4.01 -21.25
N GLU A 11 32.57 3.83 -19.98
CA GLU A 11 31.64 3.49 -18.88
C GLU A 11 30.73 4.66 -18.45
N ASP A 12 31.09 5.90 -18.81
CA ASP A 12 30.42 7.13 -18.33
C ASP A 12 28.97 7.36 -18.81
N SER A 13 28.49 6.65 -19.85
CA SER A 13 27.16 6.92 -20.42
C SER A 13 25.99 6.38 -19.58
N ALA A 14 26.21 5.35 -18.76
CA ALA A 14 25.14 4.69 -18.00
C ALA A 14 24.75 5.46 -16.72
N PHE A 15 25.74 5.98 -15.98
CA PHE A 15 25.50 6.70 -14.72
C PHE A 15 25.15 8.18 -14.91
N ALA A 16 25.45 8.77 -16.08
CA ALA A 16 25.11 10.17 -16.40
C ALA A 16 23.61 10.40 -16.72
N ALA A 17 22.80 9.33 -16.84
CA ALA A 17 21.40 9.40 -17.27
C ALA A 17 20.43 10.04 -16.26
N GLY A 18 20.88 10.34 -15.03
CA GLY A 18 20.07 10.86 -13.91
C GLY A 18 19.52 12.29 -14.06
N ARG A 19 18.84 12.59 -15.17
CA ARG A 19 18.08 13.83 -15.37
C ARG A 19 16.91 13.76 -16.37
N ASN A 20 16.75 12.65 -17.10
CA ASN A 20 15.56 12.39 -17.93
C ASN A 20 14.90 11.10 -17.41
N SER A 21 13.66 11.21 -16.94
CA SER A 21 12.96 10.10 -16.27
C SER A 21 12.44 9.02 -17.20
N TRP A 22 12.16 9.35 -18.46
CA TRP A 22 11.64 8.40 -19.45
C TRP A 22 12.75 7.46 -19.96
N ASN A 23 13.17 6.54 -19.11
CA ASN A 23 14.14 5.51 -19.43
C ASN A 23 13.50 4.43 -20.33
N ARG A 24 13.44 4.72 -21.64
CA ARG A 24 12.93 3.82 -22.69
C ARG A 24 13.65 2.46 -22.75
N HIS A 25 14.79 2.30 -22.06
CA HIS A 25 15.51 1.02 -21.98
C HIS A 25 15.00 0.10 -20.85
N TYR A 26 14.16 0.58 -19.94
CA TYR A 26 13.47 -0.29 -18.98
C TYR A 26 12.00 -0.50 -19.38
N HIS A 27 11.76 -1.65 -20.01
CA HIS A 27 10.43 -2.18 -20.34
C HIS A 27 10.21 -3.46 -19.52
N ASN A 28 9.04 -3.57 -18.86
CA ASN A 28 8.65 -4.80 -18.17
C ASN A 28 8.11 -5.80 -19.19
N SER A 29 8.84 -6.89 -19.44
CA SER A 29 8.53 -7.90 -20.45
C SER A 29 7.24 -8.71 -20.20
N VAL A 30 6.59 -8.55 -19.04
CA VAL A 30 5.25 -9.10 -18.77
C VAL A 30 4.16 -8.20 -19.37
N VAL A 31 4.44 -6.90 -19.58
CA VAL A 31 3.48 -5.88 -20.02
C VAL A 31 3.46 -5.79 -21.55
N GLN A 32 2.78 -6.75 -22.16
CA GLN A 32 2.69 -6.95 -23.61
C GLN A 32 1.24 -7.32 -24.02
N PRO A 33 0.86 -7.33 -25.32
CA PRO A 33 -0.55 -7.48 -25.74
C PRO A 33 -1.25 -8.80 -25.39
N LEU A 34 -0.52 -9.87 -25.00
CA LEU A 34 -1.13 -11.06 -24.38
C LEU A 34 -1.39 -10.92 -22.87
N LEU A 35 -1.03 -9.80 -22.22
CA LEU A 35 -1.48 -9.47 -20.85
C LEU A 35 -2.93 -8.97 -20.89
N THR A 36 -3.82 -9.83 -21.37
CA THR A 36 -5.23 -9.57 -21.66
C THR A 36 -6.03 -10.86 -21.52
N ASP A 37 -7.35 -10.74 -21.39
CA ASP A 37 -8.23 -11.91 -21.29
C ASP A 37 -8.56 -12.48 -22.69
N LEU A 38 -8.74 -13.80 -22.82
CA LEU A 38 -9.11 -14.44 -24.09
C LEU A 38 -10.37 -13.85 -24.74
N TYR A 39 -11.33 -13.37 -23.93
CA TYR A 39 -12.55 -12.74 -24.45
C TYR A 39 -12.29 -11.38 -25.12
N GLN A 40 -11.17 -10.70 -24.83
CA GLN A 40 -10.78 -9.47 -25.54
C GLN A 40 -10.40 -9.77 -26.99
N ILE A 41 -9.68 -10.88 -27.22
CA ILE A 41 -9.31 -11.34 -28.57
C ILE A 41 -10.54 -11.83 -29.34
N THR A 42 -11.47 -12.57 -28.72
CA THR A 42 -12.69 -13.02 -29.41
C THR A 42 -13.66 -11.87 -29.70
N MET A 43 -13.71 -10.82 -28.87
CA MET A 43 -14.42 -9.57 -29.19
C MET A 43 -13.74 -8.79 -30.32
N ALA A 44 -12.41 -8.71 -30.34
CA ALA A 44 -11.66 -8.11 -31.44
C ALA A 44 -11.96 -8.81 -32.79
N TYR A 45 -11.96 -10.15 -32.80
CA TYR A 45 -12.41 -10.94 -33.96
C TYR A 45 -13.87 -10.64 -34.31
N ALA A 46 -14.79 -10.64 -33.34
CA ALA A 46 -16.20 -10.37 -33.61
C ALA A 46 -16.44 -8.97 -34.20
N TYR A 47 -15.68 -7.95 -33.79
CA TYR A 47 -15.71 -6.61 -34.38
C TYR A 47 -15.11 -6.58 -35.79
N TRP A 48 -13.95 -7.20 -36.00
CA TRP A 48 -13.31 -7.33 -37.32
C TRP A 48 -14.26 -8.02 -38.31
N LYS A 49 -14.83 -9.16 -37.91
CA LYS A 49 -15.80 -9.96 -38.67
C LYS A 49 -17.11 -9.22 -38.96
N SER A 50 -17.48 -8.26 -38.11
CA SER A 50 -18.63 -7.37 -38.28
C SER A 50 -18.32 -6.13 -39.14
N GLY A 51 -17.13 -6.02 -39.71
CA GLY A 51 -16.71 -4.85 -40.52
C GLY A 51 -16.41 -3.59 -39.70
N LYS A 52 -16.17 -3.71 -38.38
CA LYS A 52 -15.99 -2.56 -37.46
C LYS A 52 -14.53 -2.15 -37.28
N ILE A 53 -13.72 -2.32 -38.32
CA ILE A 53 -12.31 -1.90 -38.31
C ILE A 53 -12.17 -0.37 -38.34
N ASP A 54 -13.12 0.31 -38.98
CA ASP A 54 -13.17 1.78 -39.10
C ASP A 54 -13.99 2.47 -37.99
N ASP A 55 -14.63 1.72 -37.08
CA ASP A 55 -15.37 2.29 -35.94
C ASP A 55 -14.37 2.99 -35.00
N HIS A 56 -14.63 4.25 -34.63
CA HIS A 56 -13.80 5.02 -33.70
C HIS A 56 -14.52 5.21 -32.36
N ALA A 57 -13.90 4.80 -31.26
CA ALA A 57 -14.52 4.80 -29.93
C ALA A 57 -13.78 5.67 -28.90
N VAL A 58 -14.47 6.02 -27.82
CA VAL A 58 -13.90 6.68 -26.64
C VAL A 58 -14.26 5.89 -25.39
N PHE A 59 -13.27 5.60 -24.55
CA PHE A 59 -13.37 4.86 -23.30
C PHE A 59 -12.84 5.68 -22.11
N ASP A 60 -13.55 5.64 -20.99
CA ASP A 60 -13.16 6.24 -19.72
C ASP A 60 -12.65 5.17 -18.74
N LEU A 61 -11.45 5.35 -18.16
CA LEU A 61 -10.92 4.56 -17.05
C LEU A 61 -11.14 5.32 -15.73
N PHE A 62 -12.02 4.82 -14.86
CA PHE A 62 -12.35 5.46 -13.57
C PHE A 62 -12.59 4.43 -12.47
N PHE A 63 -12.49 4.83 -11.20
CA PHE A 63 -12.85 3.99 -10.05
C PHE A 63 -14.15 4.47 -9.40
N ARG A 64 -14.79 3.60 -8.59
CA ARG A 64 -16.17 3.80 -8.09
C ARG A 64 -16.29 4.22 -6.62
N THR A 65 -15.25 3.98 -5.84
CA THR A 65 -15.15 4.23 -4.39
C THR A 65 -13.70 4.47 -4.04
N ASN A 66 -13.38 5.49 -3.24
CA ASN A 66 -12.05 5.68 -2.70
C ASN A 66 -11.63 4.46 -1.85
N PRO A 67 -10.35 4.05 -1.86
CA PRO A 67 -9.90 2.86 -1.15
C PRO A 67 -9.73 3.13 0.35
N PHE A 68 -9.65 2.05 1.14
CA PHE A 68 -9.34 2.07 2.57
C PHE A 68 -10.32 2.91 3.42
N GLN A 69 -11.56 3.09 2.95
CA GLN A 69 -12.58 3.97 3.55
C GLN A 69 -12.11 5.45 3.66
N GLY A 70 -11.13 5.86 2.86
CA GLY A 70 -10.71 7.26 2.71
C GLY A 70 -11.60 8.04 1.75
N GLU A 71 -11.30 9.33 1.55
CA GLU A 71 -12.02 10.20 0.60
C GLU A 71 -11.14 10.83 -0.49
N PHE A 72 -9.96 10.26 -0.73
CA PHE A 72 -9.11 10.58 -1.88
C PHE A 72 -8.41 9.31 -2.40
N THR A 73 -7.97 9.37 -3.67
CA THR A 73 -7.07 8.41 -4.29
C THR A 73 -5.92 9.16 -4.94
N ILE A 74 -4.69 8.66 -4.89
CA ILE A 74 -3.56 9.17 -5.67
C ILE A 74 -3.53 8.44 -7.00
N PHE A 75 -3.59 9.17 -8.12
CA PHE A 75 -3.45 8.57 -9.45
C PHE A 75 -2.00 8.21 -9.76
N ALA A 76 -1.74 6.95 -10.12
CA ALA A 76 -0.45 6.47 -10.60
C ALA A 76 -0.59 5.30 -11.60
N GLY A 77 0.50 4.99 -12.29
CA GLY A 77 0.61 3.95 -13.32
C GLY A 77 0.70 4.50 -14.76
N LEU A 78 0.69 5.82 -14.96
CA LEU A 78 0.63 6.44 -16.29
C LEU A 78 1.93 6.21 -17.08
N GLU A 79 3.10 6.31 -16.46
CA GLU A 79 4.39 6.05 -17.12
C GLU A 79 4.44 4.66 -17.78
N GLU A 80 4.01 3.61 -17.07
CA GLU A 80 4.01 2.24 -17.59
C GLU A 80 2.93 2.03 -18.66
N CYS A 81 1.77 2.70 -18.54
CA CYS A 81 0.77 2.71 -19.60
C CYS A 81 1.33 3.31 -20.90
N LEU A 82 2.13 4.37 -20.81
CA LEU A 82 2.73 5.02 -21.99
C LEU A 82 3.86 4.17 -22.60
N LYS A 83 4.65 3.44 -21.79
CA LYS A 83 5.61 2.45 -22.31
C LYS A 83 4.89 1.31 -23.04
N PHE A 84 3.78 0.82 -22.49
CA PHE A 84 2.97 -0.23 -23.12
C PHE A 84 2.44 0.19 -24.50
N LEU A 85 1.98 1.44 -24.66
CA LEU A 85 1.58 1.97 -25.97
C LEU A 85 2.77 2.11 -26.93
N ASP A 86 3.93 2.53 -26.44
CA ASP A 86 5.18 2.65 -27.22
C ASP A 86 5.73 1.31 -27.71
N SER A 87 5.40 0.21 -27.02
CA SER A 87 5.74 -1.17 -27.38
C SER A 87 4.55 -2.01 -27.84
N PHE A 88 3.39 -1.41 -28.15
CA PHE A 88 2.19 -2.18 -28.52
C PHE A 88 2.32 -2.77 -29.94
N HIS A 89 2.72 -4.03 -30.01
CA HIS A 89 2.61 -4.89 -31.19
C HIS A 89 2.49 -6.36 -30.74
N TYR A 90 1.86 -7.21 -31.54
CA TYR A 90 1.97 -8.66 -31.37
C TYR A 90 3.29 -9.13 -32.00
N SER A 91 3.94 -10.13 -31.41
CA SER A 91 5.08 -10.84 -32.03
C SER A 91 4.59 -12.01 -32.88
N GLU A 92 5.47 -12.53 -33.76
CA GLU A 92 5.18 -13.73 -34.56
C GLU A 92 4.75 -14.91 -33.67
N THR A 93 5.44 -15.12 -32.54
CA THR A 93 5.11 -16.14 -31.54
C THR A 93 3.78 -15.91 -30.82
N ASP A 94 3.35 -14.66 -30.63
CA ASP A 94 2.03 -14.37 -30.03
C ASP A 94 0.91 -14.72 -31.03
N ILE A 95 1.12 -14.42 -32.32
CA ILE A 95 0.19 -14.76 -33.39
C ILE A 95 0.10 -16.28 -33.57
N GLU A 96 1.23 -17.00 -33.57
CA GLU A 96 1.25 -18.47 -33.56
C GLU A 96 0.50 -19.05 -32.36
N TYR A 97 0.71 -18.51 -31.15
CA TYR A 97 -0.04 -18.91 -29.96
C TYR A 97 -1.55 -18.68 -30.12
N LEU A 98 -1.97 -17.50 -30.58
CA LEU A 98 -3.40 -17.18 -30.76
C LEU A 98 -4.08 -18.09 -31.80
N LYS A 99 -3.37 -18.53 -32.85
CA LYS A 99 -3.88 -19.52 -33.81
C LYS A 99 -4.18 -20.89 -33.19
N HIS A 100 -3.44 -21.27 -32.14
CA HIS A 100 -3.67 -22.52 -31.40
C HIS A 100 -4.68 -22.35 -30.26
N ALA A 101 -4.80 -21.15 -29.67
CA ALA A 101 -5.67 -20.87 -28.54
C ALA A 101 -7.12 -20.52 -28.92
N LEU A 102 -7.35 -20.01 -30.14
CA LEU A 102 -8.68 -19.70 -30.66
C LEU A 102 -9.37 -20.91 -31.32
N PRO A 103 -10.70 -20.90 -31.48
CA PRO A 103 -11.43 -21.99 -32.14
C PRO A 103 -10.98 -22.23 -33.58
N GLN A 104 -11.01 -23.48 -34.04
CA GLN A 104 -10.78 -23.83 -35.44
C GLN A 104 -11.85 -23.17 -36.33
N GLY A 105 -11.43 -22.42 -37.35
CA GLY A 105 -12.32 -21.72 -38.28
C GLY A 105 -12.30 -20.18 -38.21
N ILE A 106 -11.44 -19.57 -37.39
CA ILE A 106 -11.07 -18.14 -37.52
C ILE A 106 -10.27 -17.96 -38.83
N GLU A 107 -10.53 -16.88 -39.58
CA GLU A 107 -9.79 -16.58 -40.81
C GLU A 107 -8.34 -16.13 -40.57
N GLU A 108 -7.44 -16.53 -41.47
CA GLU A 108 -6.02 -16.13 -41.48
C GLU A 108 -5.85 -14.60 -41.55
N ASP A 109 -6.68 -13.92 -42.36
CA ASP A 109 -6.74 -12.47 -42.53
C ASP A 109 -6.91 -11.70 -41.19
N PHE A 110 -7.56 -12.31 -40.17
CA PHE A 110 -7.67 -11.71 -38.83
C PHE A 110 -6.33 -11.76 -38.07
N PHE A 111 -5.55 -12.83 -38.25
CA PHE A 111 -4.21 -12.94 -37.66
C PHE A 111 -3.20 -12.03 -38.36
N GLU A 112 -3.32 -11.85 -39.67
CA GLU A 112 -2.59 -10.80 -40.38
C GLU A 112 -2.97 -9.41 -39.86
N TYR A 113 -4.27 -9.12 -39.70
CA TYR A 113 -4.74 -7.86 -39.12
C TYR A 113 -4.19 -7.62 -37.70
N LEU A 114 -4.19 -8.64 -36.82
CA LEU A 114 -3.61 -8.54 -35.48
C LEU A 114 -2.11 -8.23 -35.51
N SER A 115 -1.33 -8.85 -36.40
CA SER A 115 0.13 -8.63 -36.47
C SER A 115 0.50 -7.21 -36.92
N GLN A 116 -0.41 -6.51 -37.60
CA GLN A 116 -0.24 -5.13 -38.06
C GLN A 116 -0.71 -4.07 -37.03
N LEU A 117 -1.31 -4.47 -35.89
CA LEU A 117 -1.82 -3.51 -34.91
C LEU A 117 -0.71 -2.77 -34.16
N THR A 118 -0.87 -1.45 -34.05
CA THR A 118 -0.02 -0.56 -33.24
C THR A 118 -0.88 0.47 -32.51
N ALA A 119 -0.39 1.02 -31.40
CA ALA A 119 -1.08 2.11 -30.70
C ALA A 119 -1.03 3.47 -31.44
N LYS A 120 -0.64 3.52 -32.72
CA LYS A 120 -0.31 4.75 -33.44
C LYS A 120 -1.47 5.74 -33.51
N ASP A 121 -2.63 5.26 -33.93
CA ASP A 121 -3.80 6.09 -34.17
C ASP A 121 -4.73 6.18 -32.93
N VAL A 122 -4.17 5.85 -31.75
CA VAL A 122 -4.77 6.07 -30.42
C VAL A 122 -4.35 7.45 -29.88
N THR A 123 -5.25 8.13 -29.18
CA THR A 123 -4.95 9.30 -28.35
C THR A 123 -5.34 9.04 -26.89
N LEU A 124 -4.40 9.23 -25.97
CA LEU A 124 -4.59 9.07 -24.53
C LEU A 124 -4.55 10.42 -23.82
N TYR A 125 -5.63 10.74 -23.10
CA TYR A 125 -5.69 11.86 -22.17
C TYR A 125 -5.60 11.31 -20.74
N ALA A 126 -4.91 12.01 -19.83
CA ALA A 126 -4.87 11.62 -18.42
C ALA A 126 -4.82 12.85 -17.51
N ILE A 127 -5.18 12.62 -16.24
CA ILE A 127 -4.80 13.49 -15.12
C ILE A 127 -3.27 13.39 -14.92
N GLU A 128 -2.59 14.40 -14.38
CA GLU A 128 -1.17 14.25 -14.05
C GLU A 128 -0.94 13.17 -12.97
N GLU A 129 -0.03 12.23 -13.23
CA GLU A 129 0.40 11.21 -12.27
C GLU A 129 0.98 11.84 -10.99
N GLY A 130 0.53 11.36 -9.82
CA GLY A 130 0.76 11.95 -8.50
C GLY A 130 -0.35 12.90 -8.04
N SER A 131 -1.38 13.18 -8.85
CA SER A 131 -2.51 14.02 -8.43
C SER A 131 -3.53 13.28 -7.56
N VAL A 132 -4.21 14.00 -6.67
CA VAL A 132 -5.45 13.50 -6.04
C VAL A 132 -6.56 13.41 -7.08
N ALA A 133 -7.25 12.27 -7.07
CA ALA A 133 -8.36 11.93 -7.93
C ALA A 133 -9.51 11.32 -7.12
N PHE A 134 -10.72 11.33 -7.70
CA PHE A 134 -11.96 11.01 -7.00
C PHE A 134 -12.87 10.07 -7.81
N PRO A 135 -13.78 9.34 -7.15
CA PRO A 135 -14.67 8.40 -7.80
C PRO A 135 -15.43 9.01 -8.97
N ARG A 136 -15.63 8.23 -10.04
CA ARG A 136 -16.35 8.59 -11.28
C ARG A 136 -15.67 9.64 -12.16
N VAL A 137 -14.61 10.33 -11.71
CA VAL A 137 -13.75 11.10 -12.59
C VAL A 137 -12.87 10.12 -13.39
N PRO A 138 -12.87 10.16 -14.74
CA PRO A 138 -11.91 9.39 -15.53
C PRO A 138 -10.48 9.83 -15.21
N LEU A 139 -9.66 8.87 -14.79
CA LEU A 139 -8.21 9.01 -14.59
C LEU A 139 -7.50 9.11 -15.94
N ILE A 140 -7.91 8.25 -16.86
CA ILE A 140 -7.44 8.15 -18.24
C ILE A 140 -8.69 8.12 -19.15
N LYS A 141 -8.59 8.80 -20.30
CA LYS A 141 -9.51 8.63 -21.43
C LYS A 141 -8.71 8.13 -22.62
N VAL A 142 -9.22 7.13 -23.31
CA VAL A 142 -8.59 6.55 -24.51
C VAL A 142 -9.54 6.72 -25.69
N ALA A 143 -9.05 7.27 -26.79
CA ALA A 143 -9.80 7.47 -28.03
C ALA A 143 -9.02 6.91 -29.23
N GLY A 144 -9.71 6.25 -30.17
CA GLY A 144 -9.06 5.64 -31.34
C GLY A 144 -9.91 4.54 -31.99
N PRO A 145 -9.33 3.76 -32.93
CA PRO A 145 -10.01 2.63 -33.56
C PRO A 145 -10.50 1.60 -32.53
N LEU A 146 -11.77 1.20 -32.65
CA LEU A 146 -12.54 0.43 -31.67
C LEU A 146 -11.79 -0.80 -31.15
N ILE A 147 -11.25 -1.61 -32.07
CA ILE A 147 -10.60 -2.88 -31.73
C ILE A 147 -9.34 -2.62 -30.90
N ILE A 148 -8.51 -1.65 -31.31
CA ILE A 148 -7.27 -1.29 -30.60
C ILE A 148 -7.61 -0.79 -29.20
N VAL A 149 -8.53 0.17 -29.07
CA VAL A 149 -8.86 0.74 -27.75
C VAL A 149 -9.63 -0.21 -26.83
N GLN A 150 -10.28 -1.25 -27.37
CA GLN A 150 -10.85 -2.34 -26.57
C GLN A 150 -9.77 -3.30 -26.05
N LEU A 151 -8.79 -3.69 -26.90
CA LEU A 151 -7.69 -4.59 -26.51
C LEU A 151 -6.82 -4.02 -25.37
N LEU A 152 -6.75 -2.70 -25.23
CA LEU A 152 -6.04 -2.02 -24.14
C LEU A 152 -6.72 -2.14 -22.75
N GLU A 153 -7.99 -2.59 -22.65
CA GLU A 153 -8.77 -2.57 -21.40
C GLU A 153 -8.05 -3.28 -20.24
N THR A 154 -7.74 -4.56 -20.40
CA THR A 154 -7.23 -5.40 -19.29
C THR A 154 -5.84 -4.95 -18.83
N THR A 155 -4.95 -4.58 -19.75
CA THR A 155 -3.59 -4.13 -19.43
C THR A 155 -3.58 -2.76 -18.73
N LEU A 156 -4.33 -1.76 -19.25
CA LEU A 156 -4.43 -0.43 -18.61
C LEU A 156 -5.09 -0.52 -17.23
N LEU A 157 -6.11 -1.36 -17.07
CA LEU A 157 -6.72 -1.64 -15.76
C LEU A 157 -5.72 -2.26 -14.78
N THR A 158 -4.88 -3.19 -15.23
CA THR A 158 -3.86 -3.84 -14.38
C THR A 158 -2.84 -2.82 -13.88
N LEU A 159 -2.27 -2.02 -14.78
CA LEU A 159 -1.25 -1.02 -14.47
C LEU A 159 -1.78 0.09 -13.54
N VAL A 160 -2.98 0.61 -13.79
CA VAL A 160 -3.54 1.72 -13.00
C VAL A 160 -4.10 1.29 -11.64
N ASN A 161 -4.76 0.12 -11.55
CA ASN A 161 -5.34 -0.34 -10.27
C ASN A 161 -4.28 -0.45 -9.18
N TYR A 162 -3.21 -1.22 -9.41
CA TYR A 162 -2.22 -1.50 -8.37
C TYR A 162 -1.39 -0.27 -8.04
N ALA A 163 -0.94 0.47 -9.05
CA ALA A 163 -0.14 1.68 -8.86
C ALA A 163 -0.88 2.76 -8.04
N SER A 164 -2.13 3.07 -8.42
CA SER A 164 -2.93 4.08 -7.71
C SER A 164 -3.31 3.61 -6.29
N LEU A 165 -3.58 2.32 -6.10
CA LEU A 165 -3.84 1.74 -4.78
C LEU A 165 -2.61 1.85 -3.86
N MET A 166 -1.44 1.42 -4.34
CA MET A 166 -0.17 1.46 -3.59
C MET A 166 0.23 2.89 -3.23
N ALA A 167 0.16 3.83 -4.17
CA ALA A 167 0.47 5.24 -3.92
C ALA A 167 -0.49 5.86 -2.89
N THR A 168 -1.78 5.50 -2.92
CA THR A 168 -2.77 5.93 -1.93
C THR A 168 -2.51 5.34 -0.55
N ASN A 169 -2.21 4.04 -0.47
CA ASN A 169 -1.87 3.36 0.77
C ASN A 169 -0.65 4.02 1.44
N ALA A 170 0.44 4.18 0.68
CA ALA A 170 1.66 4.81 1.15
C ALA A 170 1.48 6.28 1.58
N ALA A 171 0.62 7.04 0.90
CA ALA A 171 0.25 8.40 1.31
C ALA A 171 -0.48 8.43 2.67
N ARG A 172 -1.36 7.46 2.94
CA ARG A 172 -2.05 7.33 4.24
C ARG A 172 -1.08 6.99 5.38
N TYR A 173 -0.16 6.04 5.16
CA TYR A 173 0.95 5.77 6.09
C TYR A 173 1.78 7.02 6.40
N ARG A 174 2.15 7.81 5.37
CA ARG A 174 2.84 9.09 5.56
C ARG A 174 2.01 10.13 6.33
N MET A 175 0.69 10.11 6.20
CA MET A 175 -0.20 11.00 6.95
C MET A 175 -0.30 10.64 8.44
N VAL A 176 -0.30 9.35 8.81
CA VAL A 176 -0.34 8.92 10.23
C VAL A 176 1.03 8.93 10.92
N ALA A 177 2.13 8.62 10.21
CA ALA A 177 3.50 8.72 10.75
C ALA A 177 4.06 10.16 10.75
N GLY A 178 3.37 11.09 10.07
CA GLY A 178 3.81 12.48 9.95
C GLY A 178 5.11 12.65 9.14
N LYS A 179 5.76 13.80 9.32
CA LYS A 179 6.91 14.25 8.50
C LYS A 179 8.29 13.97 9.11
N HIS A 180 8.35 13.58 10.38
CA HIS A 180 9.60 13.48 11.14
C HIS A 180 10.07 12.03 11.34
N ILE A 181 9.17 11.06 11.18
CA ILE A 181 9.48 9.63 11.20
C ILE A 181 9.84 9.19 9.78
N HIS A 182 10.89 8.40 9.63
CA HIS A 182 11.25 7.79 8.34
C HIS A 182 10.36 6.59 8.03
N LEU A 183 10.00 6.42 6.75
CA LEU A 183 9.20 5.29 6.28
C LEU A 183 9.96 4.49 5.24
N LEU A 184 10.15 3.18 5.49
CA LEU A 184 10.88 2.27 4.60
C LEU A 184 9.99 1.09 4.17
N GLU A 185 10.00 0.78 2.87
CA GLU A 185 9.26 -0.35 2.31
C GLU A 185 10.12 -1.62 2.40
N PHE A 186 9.72 -2.55 3.26
CA PHE A 186 10.39 -3.83 3.56
C PHE A 186 9.56 -5.06 3.13
N GLY A 187 8.55 -4.85 2.28
CA GLY A 187 7.53 -5.83 1.95
C GLY A 187 7.85 -6.74 0.77
N LEU A 188 8.89 -6.47 -0.05
CA LEU A 188 9.30 -7.27 -1.21
C LEU A 188 9.08 -8.80 -1.08
N ARG A 189 9.47 -9.41 0.06
CA ARG A 189 9.32 -10.85 0.35
C ARG A 189 7.87 -11.37 0.51
N ARG A 190 6.87 -10.49 0.47
CA ARG A 190 5.42 -10.74 0.58
C ARG A 190 4.63 -10.11 -0.58
N ALA A 191 5.30 -9.47 -1.53
CA ALA A 191 4.63 -8.80 -2.65
C ALA A 191 4.03 -9.81 -3.64
N GLN A 192 3.02 -9.39 -4.40
CA GLN A 192 2.19 -10.29 -5.20
C GLN A 192 2.69 -10.38 -6.66
N GLY A 193 3.23 -11.54 -7.03
CA GLY A 193 3.73 -11.81 -8.38
C GLY A 193 5.10 -11.17 -8.70
N PRO A 194 5.64 -11.41 -9.91
CA PRO A 194 7.02 -11.06 -10.25
C PRO A 194 7.28 -9.55 -10.31
N ASP A 195 6.34 -8.75 -10.80
CA ASP A 195 6.45 -7.28 -10.82
C ASP A 195 6.01 -6.63 -9.50
N GLY A 196 5.09 -7.26 -8.75
CA GLY A 196 4.45 -6.64 -7.59
C GLY A 196 5.43 -6.07 -6.57
N GLY A 197 6.58 -6.74 -6.36
CA GLY A 197 7.65 -6.23 -5.50
C GLY A 197 8.35 -4.97 -6.01
N LEU A 198 8.52 -4.83 -7.32
CA LEU A 198 9.15 -3.67 -7.96
C LEU A 198 8.18 -2.49 -8.04
N SER A 199 6.94 -2.73 -8.49
CA SER A 199 5.86 -1.75 -8.47
C SER A 199 5.54 -1.27 -7.06
N ALA A 200 5.50 -2.16 -6.06
CA ALA A 200 5.28 -1.78 -4.66
C ALA A 200 6.30 -0.73 -4.18
N SER A 201 7.59 -0.95 -4.43
CA SER A 201 8.66 -0.02 -4.07
C SER A 201 8.50 1.34 -4.78
N LYS A 202 8.24 1.31 -6.10
CA LYS A 202 8.05 2.53 -6.93
C LYS A 202 6.90 3.40 -6.43
N TYR A 203 5.71 2.81 -6.28
CA TYR A 203 4.51 3.55 -5.92
C TYR A 203 4.44 3.88 -4.42
N SER A 204 5.13 3.13 -3.55
CA SER A 204 5.31 3.53 -2.15
C SER A 204 6.19 4.78 -2.00
N TYR A 205 7.28 4.87 -2.78
CA TYR A 205 8.13 6.05 -2.79
C TYR A 205 7.38 7.30 -3.29
N ILE A 206 6.58 7.16 -4.35
CA ILE A 206 5.66 8.20 -4.85
C ILE A 206 4.68 8.65 -3.76
N GLY A 207 4.03 7.71 -3.06
CA GLY A 207 3.08 8.03 -1.98
C GLY A 207 3.72 8.75 -0.78
N GLY A 208 5.02 8.54 -0.54
CA GLY A 208 5.80 9.32 0.41
C GLY A 208 6.76 8.52 1.31
N PHE A 209 7.07 7.26 0.99
CA PHE A 209 8.11 6.48 1.68
C PHE A 209 9.50 6.96 1.29
N ASP A 210 10.45 6.96 2.23
CA ASP A 210 11.78 7.57 2.04
C ASP A 210 12.79 6.62 1.41
N GLY A 211 12.50 5.31 1.40
CA GLY A 211 13.34 4.30 0.79
C GLY A 211 12.72 2.91 0.79
N THR A 212 13.47 1.94 0.30
CA THR A 212 13.06 0.52 0.17
C THR A 212 14.22 -0.43 0.49
N SER A 213 13.91 -1.67 0.86
CA SER A 213 14.87 -2.78 0.85
C SER A 213 15.13 -3.36 -0.55
N ASN A 214 14.30 -3.02 -1.55
CA ASN A 214 14.37 -3.55 -2.90
C ASN A 214 15.54 -2.94 -3.70
N VAL A 215 16.65 -3.67 -3.75
CA VAL A 215 17.87 -3.29 -4.49
C VAL A 215 17.60 -3.07 -5.98
N LEU A 216 16.67 -3.82 -6.59
CA LEU A 216 16.33 -3.67 -8.01
C LEU A 216 15.55 -2.36 -8.24
N ALA A 217 14.63 -2.00 -7.35
CA ALA A 217 13.94 -0.70 -7.40
C ALA A 217 14.92 0.47 -7.24
N GLY A 218 15.92 0.33 -6.35
CA GLY A 218 17.01 1.31 -6.23
C GLY A 218 17.82 1.45 -7.52
N LYS A 219 18.19 0.33 -8.16
CA LYS A 219 18.93 0.32 -9.44
C LYS A 219 18.14 0.95 -10.60
N LEU A 220 16.84 0.67 -10.70
CA LEU A 220 16.02 1.08 -11.85
C LEU A 220 15.42 2.48 -11.70
N PHE A 221 15.08 2.89 -10.48
CA PHE A 221 14.32 4.11 -10.21
C PHE A 221 15.06 5.11 -9.29
N ASN A 222 16.35 4.87 -8.99
CA ASN A 222 17.17 5.70 -8.10
C ASN A 222 16.62 5.86 -6.66
N ILE A 223 15.69 4.99 -6.24
CA ILE A 223 15.08 5.03 -4.90
C ILE A 223 16.15 4.71 -3.83
N PRO A 224 16.24 5.47 -2.73
CA PRO A 224 17.18 5.20 -1.65
C PRO A 224 17.01 3.79 -1.07
N VAL A 225 18.02 2.94 -1.24
CA VAL A 225 18.03 1.59 -0.66
C VAL A 225 18.46 1.66 0.80
N LYS A 226 17.72 0.97 1.69
CA LYS A 226 17.98 0.86 3.12
C LYS A 226 17.70 -0.55 3.61
N GLY A 227 18.51 -1.02 4.55
CA GLY A 227 18.35 -2.32 5.20
C GLY A 227 19.37 -2.50 6.32
N THR A 228 19.18 -3.57 7.09
CA THR A 228 20.09 -4.05 8.14
C THR A 228 20.35 -5.54 7.90
N HIS A 229 21.05 -6.23 8.80
CA HIS A 229 21.01 -7.69 8.83
C HIS A 229 19.64 -8.24 9.31
N ALA A 230 19.43 -9.55 9.16
CA ALA A 230 18.23 -10.28 9.63
C ALA A 230 18.56 -11.19 10.82
N HIS A 231 17.55 -11.76 11.49
CA HIS A 231 17.75 -12.73 12.59
C HIS A 231 18.63 -13.91 12.16
N ALA A 232 18.47 -14.41 10.92
CA ALA A 232 19.28 -15.51 10.37
C ALA A 232 20.80 -15.25 10.37
N TYR A 233 21.24 -13.98 10.37
CA TYR A 233 22.64 -13.59 10.49
C TYR A 233 23.10 -13.49 11.96
N ILE A 234 22.19 -13.23 12.90
CA ILE A 234 22.48 -13.34 14.33
C ILE A 234 22.58 -14.83 14.73
N THR A 235 21.58 -15.63 14.35
CA THR A 235 21.50 -17.05 14.70
C THR A 235 22.49 -17.95 13.96
N SER A 236 23.29 -17.42 13.02
CA SER A 236 24.38 -18.15 12.36
C SER A 236 25.68 -18.18 13.18
N PHE A 237 25.73 -17.48 14.33
CA PHE A 237 26.87 -17.49 15.24
C PHE A 237 26.49 -18.22 16.53
N THR A 238 27.24 -19.26 16.89
CA THR A 238 27.04 -20.02 18.14
C THR A 238 27.80 -19.40 19.32
N GLY A 239 28.86 -18.64 19.05
CA GLY A 239 29.64 -17.94 20.08
C GLY A 239 30.84 -17.18 19.54
N ILE A 240 31.52 -16.45 20.43
CA ILE A 240 32.64 -15.55 20.11
C ILE A 240 33.87 -16.26 19.49
N ASP A 241 34.02 -17.56 19.67
CA ASP A 241 35.12 -18.34 19.09
C ASP A 241 35.04 -18.49 17.57
N GLU A 242 33.86 -18.28 16.97
CA GLU A 242 33.68 -18.33 15.51
C GLU A 242 34.16 -17.06 14.78
N LEU A 243 34.41 -15.97 15.51
CA LEU A 243 34.98 -14.73 14.97
C LEU A 243 36.43 -14.92 14.53
N LYS A 244 36.62 -15.23 13.25
CA LYS A 244 37.93 -15.32 12.58
C LYS A 244 38.59 -13.95 12.36
N THR A 245 37.79 -12.95 12.02
CA THR A 245 38.24 -11.55 11.89
C THR A 245 37.72 -10.77 13.08
N ARG A 246 38.63 -10.26 13.91
CA ARG A 246 38.31 -9.48 15.12
C ARG A 246 38.89 -8.06 15.11
N VAL A 247 39.85 -7.81 14.23
CA VAL A 247 40.63 -6.56 14.19
C VAL A 247 39.94 -5.51 13.32
N LEU A 248 39.81 -4.29 13.84
CA LEU A 248 39.40 -3.11 13.10
C LEU A 248 40.55 -2.07 13.15
N PRO A 249 40.88 -1.36 12.06
CA PRO A 249 41.76 -0.19 12.09
C PRO A 249 40.97 1.07 12.45
N HIS A 250 41.47 1.85 13.40
CA HIS A 250 40.91 3.14 13.79
C HIS A 250 40.88 4.13 12.60
N LYS A 251 39.76 4.84 12.46
CA LYS A 251 39.38 5.59 11.25
C LYS A 251 40.37 6.66 10.78
N GLU A 252 41.08 7.31 11.69
CA GLU A 252 41.94 8.47 11.37
C GLU A 252 43.45 8.14 11.32
N ASP A 253 43.95 7.33 12.26
CA ASP A 253 45.38 7.01 12.39
C ASP A 253 45.76 5.59 11.92
N GLY A 254 44.77 4.76 11.58
CA GLY A 254 44.96 3.39 11.11
C GLY A 254 45.43 2.40 12.19
N THR A 255 45.43 2.78 13.48
CA THR A 255 45.86 1.88 14.55
C THR A 255 44.87 0.73 14.74
N THR A 256 45.36 -0.51 14.72
CA THR A 256 44.51 -1.71 14.77
C THR A 256 44.30 -2.21 16.19
N ARG A 257 43.04 -2.39 16.61
CA ARG A 257 42.67 -3.04 17.88
C ARG A 257 41.69 -4.19 17.63
N ASP A 258 41.61 -5.14 18.57
CA ASP A 258 40.60 -6.19 18.56
C ASP A 258 39.26 -5.60 19.05
N LEU A 259 38.26 -5.61 18.18
CA LEU A 259 36.93 -5.04 18.44
C LEU A 259 36.09 -5.96 19.35
N LEU A 260 36.37 -7.26 19.41
CA LEU A 260 35.72 -8.19 20.32
C LEU A 260 36.22 -7.95 21.76
N GLU A 261 37.53 -7.82 21.97
CA GLU A 261 38.09 -7.49 23.29
C GLU A 261 37.50 -6.18 23.82
N LEU A 262 37.47 -5.13 22.98
CA LEU A 262 36.84 -3.84 23.31
C LEU A 262 35.34 -3.97 23.63
N ALA A 263 34.59 -4.75 22.85
CA ALA A 263 33.17 -4.96 23.11
C ALA A 263 32.95 -5.72 24.42
N ILE A 264 33.79 -6.71 24.77
CA ILE A 264 33.72 -7.41 26.06
C ILE A 264 34.05 -6.45 27.22
N GLU A 265 35.08 -5.62 27.10
CA GLU A 265 35.42 -4.59 28.10
C GLU A 265 34.27 -3.59 28.33
N HIS A 266 33.64 -3.09 27.27
CA HIS A 266 32.48 -2.21 27.40
C HIS A 266 31.22 -2.92 27.91
N ARG A 267 30.97 -4.18 27.52
CA ARG A 267 29.82 -4.97 28.02
C ARG A 267 29.89 -5.15 29.54
N ALA A 268 31.06 -5.45 30.07
CA ALA A 268 31.28 -5.55 31.52
C ALA A 268 31.06 -4.20 32.24
N GLN A 269 31.44 -3.07 31.64
CA GLN A 269 31.16 -1.74 32.18
C GLN A 269 29.64 -1.44 32.15
N LEU A 270 28.97 -1.74 31.04
CA LEU A 270 27.55 -1.47 30.81
C LEU A 270 26.60 -2.31 31.67
N ALA A 271 26.98 -3.55 32.03
CA ALA A 271 26.20 -4.40 32.94
C ALA A 271 25.83 -3.66 34.25
N SER A 272 26.79 -2.91 34.82
CA SER A 272 26.58 -2.09 36.02
C SER A 272 25.69 -0.85 35.81
N VAL A 273 25.54 -0.39 34.56
CA VAL A 273 24.74 0.78 34.20
C VAL A 273 23.30 0.37 33.90
N LEU A 274 23.11 -0.72 33.16
CA LEU A 274 21.79 -1.22 32.77
C LEU A 274 21.15 -2.09 33.87
N ASP A 275 21.96 -2.57 34.82
CA ASP A 275 21.54 -3.49 35.91
C ASP A 275 20.95 -4.78 35.31
N VAL A 276 21.82 -5.44 34.53
CA VAL A 276 21.62 -6.67 33.75
C VAL A 276 22.90 -7.48 33.89
N SER A 277 22.82 -8.81 34.07
CA SER A 277 24.03 -9.64 34.14
C SER A 277 24.64 -9.87 32.75
N THR A 278 25.97 -9.88 32.65
CA THR A 278 26.68 -10.36 31.45
C THR A 278 26.25 -11.77 31.07
N ASP A 279 25.95 -12.60 32.06
CA ASP A 279 25.64 -14.03 31.90
C ASP A 279 24.22 -14.26 31.34
N GLU A 280 23.38 -13.22 31.27
CA GLU A 280 22.08 -13.25 30.59
C GLU A 280 22.18 -12.83 29.11
N SER A 281 23.36 -12.40 28.62
CA SER A 281 23.55 -11.92 27.25
C SER A 281 24.19 -12.98 26.32
N SER A 282 23.70 -13.07 25.08
CA SER A 282 24.12 -14.07 24.11
C SER A 282 25.51 -13.76 23.52
N GLU A 283 26.46 -14.65 23.72
CA GLU A 283 27.79 -14.60 23.10
C GLU A 283 27.73 -14.70 21.57
N GLY A 284 26.79 -15.49 21.03
CA GLY A 284 26.58 -15.60 19.58
C GLY A 284 26.06 -14.30 18.97
N GLU A 285 25.15 -13.61 19.67
CA GLU A 285 24.65 -12.31 19.24
C GLU A 285 25.74 -11.22 19.31
N LEU A 286 26.55 -11.20 20.38
CA LEU A 286 27.72 -10.33 20.46
C LEU A 286 28.70 -10.61 19.31
N ALA A 287 28.97 -11.89 19.01
CA ALA A 287 29.85 -12.30 17.93
C ALA A 287 29.35 -11.81 16.56
N ALA A 288 28.06 -11.96 16.29
CA ALA A 288 27.41 -11.50 15.08
C ALA A 288 27.44 -9.96 14.96
N MET A 289 27.16 -9.24 16.05
CA MET A 289 27.21 -7.76 16.08
C MET A 289 28.63 -7.24 15.84
N VAL A 290 29.65 -7.82 16.48
CA VAL A 290 31.06 -7.50 16.22
C VAL A 290 31.44 -7.81 14.76
N SER A 291 30.99 -8.95 14.21
CA SER A 291 31.25 -9.32 12.81
C SER A 291 30.66 -8.28 11.84
N PHE A 292 29.42 -7.86 12.07
CA PHE A 292 28.75 -6.84 11.25
C PHE A 292 29.40 -5.46 11.40
N ALA A 293 29.83 -5.10 12.62
CA ALA A 293 30.55 -3.86 12.90
C ALA A 293 31.92 -3.79 12.19
N ILE A 294 32.65 -4.91 12.11
CA ILE A 294 33.92 -4.98 11.36
C ILE A 294 33.69 -4.83 9.85
N ALA A 295 32.61 -5.42 9.32
CA ALA A 295 32.27 -5.33 7.90
C ALA A 295 31.72 -3.95 7.50
N PHE A 296 30.95 -3.30 8.38
CA PHE A 296 30.24 -2.05 8.11
C PHE A 296 30.38 -1.03 9.26
N PRO A 297 31.60 -0.55 9.58
CA PRO A 297 31.85 0.26 10.78
C PRO A 297 31.19 1.65 10.75
N ASP A 298 31.07 2.26 9.55
CA ASP A 298 30.26 3.47 9.30
C ASP A 298 28.76 3.17 9.05
N GLY A 299 28.39 1.89 8.99
CA GLY A 299 27.04 1.41 8.65
C GLY A 299 26.35 0.65 9.79
N PHE A 300 26.94 0.59 10.99
CA PHE A 300 26.53 -0.36 12.02
C PHE A 300 25.14 -0.04 12.60
N MET A 301 24.17 -0.88 12.26
CA MET A 301 22.83 -0.91 12.84
C MET A 301 22.45 -2.36 13.14
N ALA A 302 22.07 -2.64 14.38
CA ALA A 302 21.87 -4.00 14.87
C ALA A 302 20.41 -4.34 15.18
N LEU A 303 20.04 -5.60 14.94
CA LEU A 303 18.77 -6.19 15.37
C LEU A 303 18.91 -6.68 16.82
N VAL A 304 18.10 -6.17 17.75
CA VAL A 304 18.35 -6.30 19.21
C VAL A 304 17.35 -7.18 19.98
N ASP A 305 16.51 -7.93 19.27
CA ASP A 305 15.41 -8.70 19.82
C ASP A 305 15.43 -10.19 19.43
N THR A 306 16.59 -10.71 18.99
CA THR A 306 16.69 -12.11 18.51
C THR A 306 16.60 -13.13 19.65
N TYR A 307 17.08 -12.78 20.86
CA TYR A 307 17.06 -13.66 22.04
C TYR A 307 16.27 -13.09 23.23
N ASP A 308 15.80 -11.84 23.15
CA ASP A 308 15.13 -11.13 24.24
C ASP A 308 13.61 -11.44 24.30
N VAL A 309 13.27 -12.73 24.36
CA VAL A 309 11.91 -13.25 24.10
C VAL A 309 11.05 -13.41 25.38
N LYS A 310 10.97 -12.37 26.23
CA LYS A 310 10.03 -12.37 27.37
C LYS A 310 8.64 -11.91 26.97
N SER A 311 7.69 -12.86 26.93
CA SER A 311 6.26 -12.54 26.98
C SER A 311 5.77 -12.56 28.43
N ASP A 312 4.86 -11.65 28.80
CA ASP A 312 4.29 -11.58 30.15
C ASP A 312 3.56 -12.85 30.59
N LYS A 313 3.15 -13.72 29.64
CA LYS A 313 2.48 -15.00 29.91
C LYS A 313 3.30 -15.99 30.75
N LEU A 314 4.59 -15.74 31.00
CA LEU A 314 5.43 -16.52 31.92
C LEU A 314 5.40 -16.01 33.37
N LEU A 315 4.84 -14.81 33.61
CA LEU A 315 4.31 -14.46 34.92
C LEU A 315 2.88 -14.97 34.95
N GLY A 316 2.65 -16.06 35.68
CA GLY A 316 1.35 -16.73 35.71
C GLY A 316 0.21 -15.81 36.16
N GLU A 317 -1.02 -16.17 35.78
CA GLU A 317 -2.23 -15.53 36.32
C GLU A 317 -2.13 -15.45 37.86
N PRO A 318 -2.57 -14.34 38.48
CA PRO A 318 -2.44 -14.16 39.93
C PRO A 318 -3.27 -15.21 40.66
N THR A 319 -2.61 -16.27 41.12
CA THR A 319 -3.22 -17.41 41.81
C THR A 319 -3.99 -16.92 43.03
N ILE A 320 -5.31 -17.07 43.01
CA ILE A 320 -6.22 -16.64 44.09
C ILE A 320 -6.20 -17.68 45.22
N ASP A 321 -5.02 -17.87 45.81
CA ASP A 321 -4.71 -18.83 46.89
C ASP A 321 -4.12 -18.13 48.14
N LEU A 322 -4.41 -16.83 48.30
CA LEU A 322 -4.10 -16.03 49.50
C LEU A 322 -5.34 -15.34 50.11
N LEU A 323 -6.53 -15.89 49.85
CA LEU A 323 -7.79 -15.48 50.46
C LEU A 323 -8.41 -16.59 51.32
N ASP A 324 -7.59 -17.25 52.15
CA ASP A 324 -8.04 -18.22 53.15
C ASP A 324 -7.34 -18.02 54.51
N ALA A 325 -7.24 -16.75 54.92
CA ALA A 325 -6.87 -16.31 56.26
C ALA A 325 -8.07 -15.56 56.88
N PRO A 326 -8.60 -15.99 58.04
CA PRO A 326 -9.88 -15.49 58.54
C PRO A 326 -9.83 -14.05 59.08
N ASP A 327 -10.98 -13.37 59.02
CA ASP A 327 -11.14 -11.96 59.37
C ASP A 327 -10.59 -11.57 60.76
N THR A 328 -9.54 -10.72 60.79
CA THR A 328 -9.52 -9.51 61.65
C THR A 328 -8.31 -8.61 61.37
N ILE A 329 -8.55 -7.51 60.65
CA ILE A 329 -7.74 -6.27 60.78
C ILE A 329 -8.72 -5.15 61.12
N VAL A 330 -8.70 -4.71 62.38
CA VAL A 330 -9.50 -3.58 62.85
C VAL A 330 -8.70 -2.29 62.63
N CYS A 331 -9.11 -1.48 61.66
CA CYS A 331 -8.62 -0.11 61.54
C CYS A 331 -9.33 0.81 62.54
N ASP A 332 -8.58 1.78 63.07
CA ASP A 332 -9.07 2.75 64.05
C ASP A 332 -10.08 3.74 63.41
N PRO A 333 -11.24 4.02 64.04
CA PRO A 333 -12.26 4.94 63.51
C PRO A 333 -11.84 6.40 63.25
N PHE A 334 -10.65 6.85 63.66
CA PHE A 334 -10.28 8.28 63.60
C PHE A 334 -9.82 8.82 62.22
N CYS A 335 -9.69 7.99 61.18
CA CYS A 335 -9.43 8.48 59.81
C CYS A 335 -10.70 9.01 59.12
N VAL A 336 -11.04 10.29 59.31
CA VAL A 336 -12.28 10.91 58.79
C VAL A 336 -12.01 12.16 57.93
N GLY A 337 -12.46 12.11 56.67
CA GLY A 337 -12.83 13.31 55.90
C GLY A 337 -12.50 13.27 54.40
N ARG A 338 -13.46 13.42 53.48
CA ARG A 338 -14.93 13.44 53.59
C ARG A 338 -15.56 12.83 52.32
N MET A 339 -16.61 12.04 52.48
CA MET A 339 -17.52 11.60 51.41
C MET A 339 -18.95 11.53 51.97
N HIS A 340 -19.88 12.26 51.34
CA HIS A 340 -21.35 12.17 51.45
C HIS A 340 -21.88 12.66 50.09
N GLY A 341 -22.93 12.13 49.47
CA GLY A 341 -23.96 11.15 49.89
C GLY A 341 -25.34 11.65 49.42
N GLY A 342 -26.34 10.84 49.09
CA GLY A 342 -26.47 9.37 49.00
C GLY A 342 -27.52 8.98 47.94
N SER A 343 -27.80 7.69 47.68
CA SER A 343 -28.82 6.84 48.36
C SER A 343 -30.27 7.15 47.90
N THR A 344 -31.19 6.20 47.65
CA THR A 344 -31.40 4.82 48.17
C THR A 344 -32.12 3.90 47.15
N GLU A 345 -31.92 2.57 47.26
CA GLU A 345 -32.89 1.41 47.26
C GLU A 345 -34.13 1.40 46.29
N GLU A 346 -34.71 0.25 45.84
CA GLU A 346 -34.61 -1.15 46.30
C GLU A 346 -34.91 -2.19 45.16
N LEU A 347 -34.68 -3.47 45.49
CA LEU A 347 -34.83 -4.76 44.77
C LEU A 347 -35.97 -4.95 43.72
N LEU A 348 -35.67 -5.70 42.63
CA LEU A 348 -36.27 -7.02 42.31
C LEU A 348 -35.65 -7.70 41.04
N GLN A 349 -35.77 -9.04 40.95
CA GLN A 349 -35.25 -9.94 39.90
C GLN A 349 -36.40 -10.71 39.21
N PRO A 350 -36.18 -11.54 38.16
CA PRO A 350 -35.24 -11.45 37.03
C PRO A 350 -35.94 -11.72 35.66
N PHE A 351 -35.26 -11.57 34.52
CA PHE A 351 -35.75 -12.13 33.23
C PHE A 351 -34.64 -12.70 32.33
N ILE A 352 -34.57 -14.04 32.31
CA ILE A 352 -34.19 -14.98 31.23
C ILE A 352 -33.37 -14.41 30.05
N MET A 353 -32.11 -14.84 29.92
CA MET A 353 -31.42 -14.90 28.62
C MET A 353 -31.87 -16.15 27.85
N THR A 354 -32.26 -15.99 26.59
CA THR A 354 -32.48 -17.12 25.66
C THR A 354 -31.21 -17.44 24.87
N GLN A 355 -30.70 -18.67 25.01
CA GLN A 355 -29.56 -19.16 24.22
C GLN A 355 -29.98 -19.50 22.78
N LEU A 356 -29.09 -19.24 21.82
CA LEU A 356 -29.01 -19.87 20.49
C LEU A 356 -27.50 -19.96 20.12
N PRO A 357 -27.08 -20.91 19.26
CA PRO A 357 -26.22 -21.97 19.76
C PRO A 357 -24.76 -21.91 19.32
N GLU A 358 -23.92 -22.63 20.06
CA GLU A 358 -22.55 -22.99 19.70
C GLU A 358 -22.52 -23.97 18.52
N ILE A 359 -21.46 -23.92 17.72
CA ILE A 359 -21.18 -24.86 16.63
C ILE A 359 -20.07 -25.82 17.12
N PRO A 360 -20.24 -27.15 17.09
CA PRO A 360 -19.23 -28.07 17.63
C PRO A 360 -17.95 -28.17 16.79
N GLU A 361 -16.81 -28.34 17.47
CA GLU A 361 -15.56 -28.81 16.86
C GLU A 361 -15.35 -30.31 17.14
N GLU A 362 -15.53 -31.13 16.11
CA GLU A 362 -15.14 -32.56 16.02
C GLU A 362 -14.78 -32.82 14.54
N GLU A 363 -13.74 -33.57 14.15
CA GLU A 363 -12.71 -34.30 14.92
C GLU A 363 -11.32 -34.04 14.32
N CYS A 364 -10.26 -34.10 15.15
CA CYS A 364 -8.92 -34.44 14.65
C CYS A 364 -8.13 -35.25 15.68
N ASN A 365 -8.51 -36.52 15.85
CA ASN A 365 -7.70 -37.50 16.58
C ASN A 365 -6.34 -37.67 15.87
N GLY A 366 -5.18 -37.73 16.54
CA GLY A 366 -4.92 -37.70 17.99
C GLY A 366 -4.05 -38.89 18.41
N ALA A 367 -2.80 -38.63 18.81
CA ALA A 367 -1.95 -39.56 19.56
C ALA A 367 -0.76 -38.80 20.17
N THR A 368 -0.40 -39.11 21.42
CA THR A 368 0.68 -38.46 22.18
C THR A 368 1.97 -39.28 22.20
N GLU A 369 3.00 -38.71 22.81
CA GLU A 369 4.32 -39.31 23.08
C GLU A 369 4.23 -40.65 23.84
N GLU A 370 5.18 -41.55 23.58
CA GLU A 370 6.05 -42.10 24.63
C GLU A 370 7.37 -42.63 24.03
N GLY A 371 8.43 -42.72 24.85
CA GLY A 371 9.80 -42.92 24.36
C GLY A 371 10.33 -44.35 24.45
N GLY A 372 11.21 -44.74 23.52
CA GLY A 372 11.97 -45.98 23.60
C GLY A 372 13.13 -46.07 22.60
N GLN A 373 14.35 -46.28 23.08
CA GLN A 373 15.48 -46.69 22.24
C GLN A 373 15.35 -48.17 21.85
N PRO A 374 15.75 -48.51 20.62
CA PRO A 374 16.70 -49.61 20.47
C PRO A 374 17.91 -49.24 19.59
N THR A 375 18.77 -50.24 19.37
CA THR A 375 20.14 -50.11 18.86
C THR A 375 20.28 -50.30 17.34
N ALA A 376 21.52 -50.21 16.85
CA ALA A 376 21.93 -50.42 15.46
C ALA A 376 21.80 -51.88 14.95
N THR A 377 22.35 -52.11 13.75
CA THR A 377 22.48 -53.33 12.92
C THR A 377 21.29 -53.72 12.03
N ASP A 378 21.60 -53.79 10.73
CA ASP A 378 20.93 -54.49 9.62
C ASP A 378 19.53 -53.98 9.20
N VAL A 379 19.13 -53.95 7.91
CA VAL A 379 19.52 -54.80 6.75
C VAL A 379 19.86 -53.96 5.49
N GLU A 380 20.65 -54.55 4.58
CA GLU A 380 21.13 -53.99 3.30
C GLU A 380 20.11 -54.04 2.12
N GLN A 381 20.55 -53.56 0.94
CA GLN A 381 20.05 -53.82 -0.44
C GLN A 381 18.79 -53.05 -0.89
N LEU A 382 18.66 -52.50 -2.12
CA LEU A 382 19.57 -52.25 -3.28
C LEU A 382 18.95 -51.03 -4.03
N VAL A 383 19.64 -49.90 -4.23
CA VAL A 383 20.50 -49.53 -5.40
C VAL A 383 19.73 -48.93 -6.61
N GLU A 384 20.26 -47.79 -7.09
CA GLU A 384 19.94 -47.04 -8.33
C GLU A 384 18.50 -46.44 -8.43
N ASP A 385 18.28 -45.26 -9.04
CA ASP A 385 19.10 -44.58 -10.07
C ASP A 385 19.01 -43.02 -10.02
N ALA A 386 19.90 -42.36 -10.79
CA ALA A 386 19.84 -40.97 -11.29
C ALA A 386 19.80 -39.76 -10.29
N VAL A 387 20.99 -39.25 -9.95
CA VAL A 387 21.25 -37.82 -9.68
C VAL A 387 22.46 -37.40 -10.53
N VAL A 388 22.40 -36.22 -11.18
CA VAL A 388 23.52 -35.25 -11.35
C VAL A 388 23.07 -34.05 -12.19
N GLU A 389 23.61 -32.87 -11.86
CA GLU A 389 23.37 -31.58 -12.51
C GLU A 389 24.18 -31.39 -13.81
N SER A 390 23.90 -30.34 -14.58
CA SER A 390 24.70 -29.97 -15.76
C SER A 390 24.94 -28.46 -15.89
N GLU A 391 26.19 -28.02 -15.74
CA GLU A 391 26.66 -26.70 -16.20
C GLU A 391 27.28 -26.78 -17.62
N PRO A 392 27.36 -25.65 -18.36
CA PRO A 392 27.64 -25.66 -19.80
C PRO A 392 29.11 -25.38 -20.20
N ALA A 393 29.51 -25.85 -21.39
CA ALA A 393 30.73 -25.48 -22.11
C ALA A 393 30.62 -25.88 -23.61
N PRO A 394 31.51 -25.42 -24.51
CA PRO A 394 31.77 -24.02 -24.86
C PRO A 394 31.72 -23.76 -26.39
N GLU A 395 31.99 -22.54 -26.85
CA GLU A 395 32.10 -22.19 -28.29
C GLU A 395 33.45 -22.60 -28.92
N GLU A 396 33.43 -22.99 -30.21
CA GLU A 396 34.44 -22.81 -31.31
C GLU A 396 34.25 -23.89 -32.42
N SER A 397 34.66 -23.76 -33.70
CA SER A 397 34.91 -22.62 -34.61
C SER A 397 35.17 -23.10 -36.08
N VAL A 398 35.22 -22.19 -37.07
CA VAL A 398 35.92 -22.30 -38.40
C VAL A 398 35.35 -23.17 -39.59
N SER A 399 34.51 -22.52 -40.41
CA SER A 399 34.67 -22.32 -41.90
C SER A 399 34.34 -23.37 -43.01
N ARG A 400 33.92 -22.83 -44.19
CA ARG A 400 34.15 -23.27 -45.62
C ARG A 400 33.51 -24.61 -46.11
N SER A 401 33.15 -24.82 -47.39
CA SER A 401 33.13 -23.97 -48.61
C SER A 401 32.32 -24.59 -49.78
N LEU A 402 31.57 -23.76 -50.53
CA LEU A 402 31.34 -23.75 -52.01
C LEU A 402 30.65 -24.93 -52.77
N GLU A 403 30.13 -24.57 -53.97
CA GLU A 403 29.80 -25.41 -55.17
C GLU A 403 28.58 -26.38 -55.11
N THR A 404 27.73 -26.62 -56.14
CA THR A 404 27.37 -25.93 -57.43
C THR A 404 26.10 -26.58 -58.05
N GLY A 405 25.42 -25.90 -59.00
CA GLY A 405 24.35 -26.45 -59.89
C GLY A 405 22.97 -25.81 -59.65
N GLU A 406 22.16 -25.34 -60.62
CA GLU A 406 21.87 -25.74 -62.02
C GLU A 406 21.15 -27.10 -62.13
N THR A 407 20.04 -27.29 -62.86
CA THR A 407 19.22 -26.42 -63.76
C THR A 407 17.84 -27.07 -64.00
N GLU A 408 16.81 -26.26 -64.34
CA GLU A 408 15.64 -26.55 -65.25
C GLU A 408 14.78 -27.84 -64.96
N ASP A 409 13.55 -28.02 -65.43
CA ASP A 409 12.78 -27.45 -66.54
C ASP A 409 11.24 -27.58 -66.31
N LEU A 410 10.41 -27.01 -67.19
CA LEU A 410 8.95 -27.22 -67.27
C LEU A 410 8.59 -28.17 -68.43
N PRO A 411 7.40 -28.82 -68.44
CA PRO A 411 6.28 -28.24 -69.22
C PRO A 411 4.85 -28.56 -68.73
N ALA A 412 3.87 -27.81 -69.24
CA ALA A 412 2.42 -28.13 -69.26
C ALA A 412 2.06 -28.84 -70.62
N PRO A 413 0.80 -29.01 -71.12
CA PRO A 413 -0.48 -28.27 -70.96
C PRO A 413 -1.65 -29.24 -70.56
N GLU A 414 -2.96 -29.15 -70.88
CA GLU A 414 -3.81 -28.30 -71.76
C GLU A 414 -5.33 -28.45 -71.40
N VAL A 415 -6.14 -27.36 -71.54
CA VAL A 415 -7.51 -27.22 -72.15
C VAL A 415 -8.62 -28.30 -71.90
N ALA A 416 -9.94 -28.04 -71.73
CA ALA A 416 -10.90 -26.93 -72.01
C ALA A 416 -12.08 -26.92 -70.97
N VAL A 417 -12.84 -25.83 -70.70
CA VAL A 417 -14.06 -25.26 -71.39
C VAL A 417 -15.29 -26.22 -71.33
N GLU A 418 -16.56 -25.87 -70.98
CA GLU A 418 -17.39 -24.64 -71.18
C GLU A 418 -18.52 -24.39 -70.11
N GLU A 419 -19.33 -23.35 -70.35
CA GLU A 419 -20.27 -22.52 -69.54
C GLU A 419 -21.61 -23.05 -68.93
N SER A 420 -22.09 -22.36 -67.86
CA SER A 420 -23.48 -21.79 -67.62
C SER A 420 -24.78 -22.65 -67.55
N PRO A 421 -25.95 -22.13 -67.10
CA PRO A 421 -26.31 -21.23 -65.97
C PRO A 421 -27.53 -21.79 -65.10
N PRO A 422 -28.17 -21.08 -64.12
CA PRO A 422 -29.17 -21.65 -63.17
C PRO A 422 -30.65 -21.46 -63.61
N PRO A 423 -31.68 -21.92 -62.84
CA PRO A 423 -32.33 -21.06 -61.80
C PRO A 423 -33.14 -21.78 -60.66
N ALA A 424 -33.83 -20.96 -59.84
CA ALA A 424 -35.17 -21.16 -59.24
C ALA A 424 -35.31 -21.52 -57.73
N GLU A 425 -36.49 -21.14 -57.21
CA GLU A 425 -36.92 -21.06 -55.80
C GLU A 425 -37.79 -22.27 -55.37
N GLY A 426 -38.09 -22.39 -54.07
CA GLY A 426 -39.13 -23.32 -53.58
C GLY A 426 -39.31 -23.33 -52.06
N ASP A 427 -40.47 -22.85 -51.59
CA ASP A 427 -40.89 -22.96 -50.18
C ASP A 427 -41.34 -24.39 -49.82
N GLY A 428 -41.30 -24.74 -48.53
CA GLY A 428 -41.85 -26.00 -48.03
C GLY A 428 -41.73 -26.20 -46.52
N GLU A 429 -42.85 -26.02 -45.80
CA GLU A 429 -43.06 -26.61 -44.47
C GLU A 429 -43.11 -28.15 -44.62
N ASP A 430 -42.73 -29.01 -43.66
CA ASP A 430 -43.47 -29.17 -42.39
C ASP A 430 -42.82 -30.19 -41.39
N GLN A 431 -43.26 -30.11 -40.13
CA GLN A 431 -43.36 -31.15 -39.07
C GLN A 431 -42.15 -31.96 -38.51
N LEU A 432 -41.87 -31.66 -37.23
CA LEU A 432 -41.83 -32.57 -36.05
C LEU A 432 -40.72 -33.62 -35.83
N ALA A 433 -39.98 -33.41 -34.72
CA ALA A 433 -39.69 -34.46 -33.74
C ALA A 433 -39.57 -33.87 -32.31
N THR A 434 -40.67 -33.84 -31.55
CA THR A 434 -40.68 -33.38 -30.16
C THR A 434 -40.29 -34.50 -29.19
N THR A 435 -39.61 -34.18 -28.08
CA THR A 435 -39.63 -35.02 -26.86
C THR A 435 -39.73 -34.12 -25.63
N LEU A 436 -40.65 -34.47 -24.74
CA LEU A 436 -41.13 -33.62 -23.64
C LEU A 436 -41.44 -34.55 -22.45
N ILE A 437 -40.93 -34.24 -21.25
CA ILE A 437 -41.26 -34.95 -20.00
C ILE A 437 -41.57 -33.93 -18.89
N VAL A 438 -42.51 -34.30 -18.03
CA VAL A 438 -43.16 -33.54 -16.94
C VAL A 438 -43.57 -34.55 -15.84
N VAL A 439 -43.94 -34.18 -14.60
CA VAL A 439 -44.40 -32.87 -14.11
C VAL A 439 -43.38 -32.26 -13.10
N GLU A 440 -43.62 -31.69 -11.91
CA GLU A 440 -44.84 -31.57 -11.08
C GLU A 440 -44.82 -30.33 -10.17
N ASP A 441 -45.99 -29.69 -10.06
CA ASP A 441 -46.27 -28.52 -9.22
C ASP A 441 -46.91 -28.95 -7.89
N VAL A 442 -46.62 -28.26 -6.79
CA VAL A 442 -47.44 -28.32 -5.56
C VAL A 442 -47.69 -26.91 -5.04
N ASN A 443 -48.95 -26.56 -4.87
CA ASN A 443 -49.42 -25.19 -4.59
C ASN A 443 -50.34 -25.17 -3.36
N SER A 444 -50.03 -24.33 -2.37
CA SER A 444 -51.06 -23.70 -1.52
C SER A 444 -50.53 -22.49 -0.73
N GLN A 445 -51.09 -21.31 -1.04
CA GLN A 445 -51.85 -20.42 -0.12
C GLN A 445 -51.31 -20.10 1.29
N LYS A 446 -51.50 -18.90 1.87
CA LYS A 446 -51.95 -17.57 1.40
C LYS A 446 -51.71 -16.57 2.56
N ASN A 447 -51.54 -15.29 2.26
CA ASN A 447 -52.27 -14.17 2.91
C ASN A 447 -51.84 -12.83 2.31
N ASP A 448 -52.82 -12.08 1.84
CA ASP A 448 -52.69 -10.70 1.38
C ASP A 448 -53.17 -9.78 2.52
N GLU A 449 -52.49 -8.67 2.80
CA GLU A 449 -53.17 -7.48 3.36
C GLU A 449 -52.41 -6.19 3.02
N ASN A 450 -53.16 -5.11 2.78
CA ASN A 450 -52.64 -3.84 2.23
C ASN A 450 -52.25 -2.84 3.32
N GLY A 451 -51.29 -1.97 3.04
CA GLY A 451 -50.98 -0.81 3.89
C GLY A 451 -50.00 0.15 3.21
N ASN A 452 -50.49 1.31 2.78
CA ASN A 452 -49.71 2.43 2.26
C ASN A 452 -49.87 3.62 3.22
N GLU A 453 -49.11 4.71 3.01
CA GLU A 453 -49.23 6.00 3.74
C GLU A 453 -48.78 5.97 5.23
N GLU A 454 -48.28 7.04 5.87
CA GLU A 454 -47.89 8.37 5.35
C GLU A 454 -46.73 8.98 6.18
N ASP A 455 -46.35 10.21 5.82
CA ASP A 455 -45.21 10.98 6.32
C ASP A 455 -45.51 11.78 7.62
N MET A 456 -44.45 12.43 8.16
CA MET A 456 -44.50 13.68 8.93
C MET A 456 -45.03 13.70 10.39
N LYS A 457 -44.12 14.04 11.35
CA LYS A 457 -44.18 15.33 12.08
C LYS A 457 -42.96 15.67 12.94
N ASP A 458 -42.53 16.92 12.82
CA ASP A 458 -41.61 17.60 13.73
C ASP A 458 -42.25 17.88 15.10
N GLN A 459 -41.43 18.14 16.12
CA GLN A 459 -41.34 19.47 16.75
C GLN A 459 -40.36 19.49 17.94
N ASN A 460 -39.35 20.36 17.87
CA ASN A 460 -39.32 21.50 18.79
C ASN A 460 -38.36 22.60 18.32
N MET A 461 -38.81 23.84 18.43
CA MET A 461 -38.06 25.05 18.07
C MET A 461 -38.38 26.11 19.10
N LEU A 462 -37.37 26.70 19.74
CA LEU A 462 -37.57 27.69 20.80
C LEU A 462 -36.70 28.92 20.51
N ILE A 463 -37.38 30.01 20.16
CA ILE A 463 -36.76 31.29 19.79
C ILE A 463 -36.66 32.17 21.04
N ALA A 464 -35.49 32.77 21.27
CA ALA A 464 -35.36 33.99 22.05
C ALA A 464 -34.26 34.87 21.44
N VAL A 465 -34.64 36.04 20.93
CA VAL A 465 -33.72 37.12 20.54
C VAL A 465 -34.28 38.41 21.09
N SER A 466 -33.48 39.14 21.84
CA SER A 466 -33.78 40.52 22.23
C SER A 466 -32.49 41.31 22.42
N ASN A 467 -32.44 42.44 21.72
CA ASN A 467 -31.40 43.46 21.69
C ASN A 467 -30.80 43.83 23.07
N GLY A 468 -29.58 44.35 23.06
CA GLY A 468 -29.01 45.13 24.18
C GLY A 468 -28.93 46.61 23.84
N ASP A 469 -28.46 47.41 24.81
CA ASP A 469 -28.08 48.83 24.67
C ASP A 469 -26.87 49.12 25.60
N GLU A 470 -26.07 50.12 25.22
CA GLU A 470 -25.26 51.12 25.97
C GLU A 470 -24.95 50.95 27.49
N ALA A 471 -23.80 51.38 28.04
CA ALA A 471 -22.53 51.94 27.50
C ALA A 471 -21.42 52.01 28.62
N ASP A 472 -20.22 52.49 28.25
CA ASP A 472 -19.13 53.05 29.10
C ASP A 472 -18.42 52.15 30.16
N GLY A 473 -17.12 52.31 30.47
CA GLY A 473 -16.10 53.18 29.85
C GLY A 473 -14.72 53.14 30.57
N GLU A 474 -13.65 53.43 29.80
CA GLU A 474 -12.28 53.83 30.20
C GLU A 474 -11.43 52.93 31.14
N ALA A 475 -10.18 53.36 31.39
CA ALA A 475 -9.08 52.59 32.02
C ALA A 475 -8.42 53.40 33.16
N ASP A 476 -7.51 52.78 33.95
CA ASP A 476 -6.20 53.39 34.28
C ASP A 476 -5.16 52.39 34.88
N GLU A 477 -3.95 52.86 35.16
CA GLU A 477 -2.73 52.09 35.49
C GLU A 477 -2.38 51.90 37.00
N GLY A 478 -2.05 50.67 37.41
CA GLY A 478 -1.06 50.30 38.47
C GLY A 478 -1.21 50.87 39.90
N PRO A 479 -0.15 50.79 40.74
CA PRO A 479 1.05 49.94 40.67
C PRO A 479 1.27 49.07 41.96
N LEU A 480 2.49 48.56 42.15
CA LEU A 480 2.96 47.67 43.24
C LEU A 480 3.12 48.35 44.61
N GLU A 481 3.11 47.56 45.69
CA GLU A 481 4.00 47.77 46.85
C GLU A 481 4.30 46.44 47.59
N GLU A 482 5.50 46.29 48.17
CA GLU A 482 6.01 45.06 48.81
C GLU A 482 6.10 45.23 50.35
N ILE A 483 5.81 44.18 51.14
CA ILE A 483 6.20 44.11 52.56
C ILE A 483 6.64 42.69 52.99
N GLU A 484 7.88 42.62 53.45
CA GLU A 484 8.52 41.59 54.30
C GLU A 484 9.30 42.36 55.42
N PRO A 485 9.93 41.75 56.46
CA PRO A 485 10.16 40.33 56.78
C PRO A 485 9.87 39.95 58.27
N CYS A 486 10.52 38.88 58.76
CA CYS A 486 10.68 38.40 60.17
C CYS A 486 9.47 37.65 60.81
N GLU A 487 9.67 36.63 61.67
CA GLU A 487 10.91 36.02 62.22
C GLU A 487 10.78 34.49 62.47
N GLN A 488 11.86 33.83 62.91
CA GLN A 488 12.00 32.35 62.92
C GLN A 488 11.42 31.64 64.16
N ALA A 489 11.03 30.37 63.98
CA ALA A 489 11.20 29.30 64.97
C ALA A 489 11.24 27.92 64.27
N ASP A 490 12.24 27.09 64.58
CA ASP A 490 12.33 25.69 64.14
C ASP A 490 11.63 24.76 65.14
N GLU A 491 10.80 23.83 64.66
CA GLU A 491 10.55 22.55 65.35
C GLU A 491 10.24 21.48 64.28
N ALA A 492 10.84 20.29 64.40
CA ALA A 492 10.83 19.27 63.36
C ALA A 492 9.91 18.11 63.72
N GLU A 493 8.85 17.88 62.93
CA GLU A 493 8.03 16.67 63.03
C GLU A 493 8.47 15.57 62.04
N GLU A 494 8.69 14.39 62.60
CA GLU A 494 9.16 13.21 61.89
C GLU A 494 7.98 12.48 61.21
N ILE A 495 7.81 12.70 59.89
CA ILE A 495 6.76 12.06 59.09
C ILE A 495 7.02 10.54 59.04
N THR A 496 6.46 9.83 60.02
CA THR A 496 6.50 8.37 60.14
C THR A 496 5.74 7.75 58.97
N ARG A 497 6.47 7.30 57.94
CA ARG A 497 5.87 6.60 56.80
C ARG A 497 5.26 5.29 57.26
N CYS A 498 4.01 5.05 56.86
CA CYS A 498 3.37 3.76 57.08
C CYS A 498 4.13 2.67 56.30
N ALA A 499 4.50 1.57 56.98
CA ALA A 499 5.20 0.44 56.38
C ALA A 499 4.46 -0.13 55.16
N ASN A 500 3.11 -0.07 55.13
CA ASN A 500 2.32 -0.50 53.98
C ASN A 500 2.50 0.41 52.75
N CYS A 501 2.69 1.73 52.95
CA CYS A 501 2.99 2.65 51.85
C CYS A 501 4.41 2.46 51.33
N GLU A 502 5.36 2.12 52.21
CA GLU A 502 6.74 1.85 51.81
C GLU A 502 6.89 0.47 51.16
N ALA A 503 6.14 -0.53 51.62
CA ALA A 503 5.99 -1.83 50.95
C ALA A 503 5.29 -1.71 49.59
N LEU A 504 4.23 -0.90 49.47
CA LEU A 504 3.55 -0.65 48.20
C LEU A 504 4.46 0.09 47.20
N ASN A 505 5.18 1.13 47.65
CA ASN A 505 6.20 1.78 46.82
C ASN A 505 7.33 0.80 46.45
N THR A 506 7.75 -0.07 47.37
CA THR A 506 8.77 -1.09 47.08
C THR A 506 8.25 -2.11 46.06
N MET A 507 7.00 -2.57 46.15
CA MET A 507 6.36 -3.42 45.13
C MET A 507 6.25 -2.70 43.78
N ILE A 508 5.83 -1.43 43.75
CA ILE A 508 5.78 -0.63 42.51
C ILE A 508 7.20 -0.47 41.92
N HIS A 509 8.23 -0.31 42.75
CA HIS A 509 9.62 -0.23 42.32
C HIS A 509 10.17 -1.60 41.88
N HIS A 510 9.71 -2.70 42.47
CA HIS A 510 10.07 -4.07 42.07
C HIS A 510 9.40 -4.48 40.75
N LEU A 511 8.10 -4.18 40.58
CA LEU A 511 7.36 -4.37 39.33
C LEU A 511 8.00 -3.56 38.19
N LYS A 512 8.44 -2.32 38.48
CA LYS A 512 9.24 -1.52 37.54
C LYS A 512 10.62 -2.11 37.22
N SER A 513 11.25 -2.88 38.11
CA SER A 513 12.53 -3.56 37.83
C SER A 513 12.40 -4.95 37.20
N VAL A 514 11.26 -5.63 37.37
CA VAL A 514 11.02 -7.00 36.85
C VAL A 514 10.74 -7.01 35.34
N GLY A 515 10.23 -5.91 34.77
CA GLY A 515 9.87 -5.78 33.35
C GLY A 515 11.01 -5.49 32.35
N LYS A 516 12.29 -5.59 32.73
CA LYS A 516 13.41 -5.28 31.80
C LYS A 516 13.46 -6.27 30.64
N SER A 517 13.00 -5.80 29.48
CA SER A 517 12.80 -6.64 28.30
C SER A 517 14.01 -6.75 27.36
N PHE A 518 15.08 -5.98 27.58
CA PHE A 518 16.37 -6.21 26.92
C PHE A 518 17.42 -6.69 27.94
N ARG A 519 17.90 -7.93 27.76
CA ARG A 519 18.96 -8.58 28.53
C ARG A 519 20.17 -8.91 27.66
N SER A 520 19.94 -9.14 26.37
CA SER A 520 20.98 -9.52 25.40
C SER A 520 21.24 -8.40 24.38
N GLY A 521 20.29 -8.11 23.50
CA GLY A 521 20.58 -7.42 22.24
C GLY A 521 20.94 -5.95 22.41
N LEU A 522 20.23 -5.23 23.28
CA LEU A 522 20.53 -3.82 23.55
C LEU A 522 21.88 -3.64 24.28
N LEU A 523 22.21 -4.56 25.20
CA LEU A 523 23.50 -4.56 25.92
C LEU A 523 24.66 -4.85 24.98
N ASN A 524 24.53 -5.91 24.16
CA ASN A 524 25.51 -6.29 23.14
C ASN A 524 25.71 -5.16 22.10
N PHE A 525 24.63 -4.58 21.58
CA PHE A 525 24.70 -3.46 20.65
C PHE A 525 25.42 -2.25 21.26
N CYS A 526 25.06 -1.86 22.49
CA CYS A 526 25.68 -0.71 23.14
C CYS A 526 27.18 -0.92 23.39
N ALA A 527 27.59 -2.15 23.72
CA ALA A 527 28.99 -2.49 23.91
C ALA A 527 29.80 -2.38 22.60
N VAL A 528 29.27 -2.89 21.49
CA VAL A 528 29.90 -2.77 20.16
C VAL A 528 29.88 -1.32 19.65
N ALA A 529 28.83 -0.54 19.94
CA ALA A 529 28.74 0.87 19.59
C ALA A 529 29.78 1.75 20.33
N LEU A 530 30.12 1.41 21.58
CA LEU A 530 31.23 2.03 22.29
C LEU A 530 32.60 1.60 21.73
N ALA A 531 32.77 0.31 21.41
CA ALA A 531 34.01 -0.21 20.80
C ALA A 531 34.31 0.46 19.44
N LEU A 532 33.28 0.68 18.62
CA LEU A 532 33.38 1.44 17.37
C LEU A 532 33.77 2.91 17.61
N ASN A 533 33.27 3.54 18.67
CA ASN A 533 33.64 4.90 19.04
C ASN A 533 35.11 5.01 19.49
N GLU A 534 35.65 4.01 20.19
CA GLU A 534 37.11 3.90 20.43
C GLU A 534 37.93 3.64 19.16
N GLN A 535 37.30 3.33 18.03
CA GLN A 535 37.91 3.18 16.71
C GLN A 535 37.57 4.34 15.75
N GLY A 536 37.00 5.44 16.24
CA GLY A 536 36.71 6.64 15.44
C GLY A 536 35.47 6.53 14.55
N PHE A 537 34.70 5.45 14.69
CA PHE A 537 33.44 5.22 13.98
C PHE A 537 32.23 5.55 14.86
N ARG A 538 31.02 5.48 14.28
CA ARG A 538 29.76 5.66 15.03
C ARG A 538 28.70 4.68 14.54
N ALA A 539 28.04 4.04 15.50
CA ALA A 539 26.82 3.28 15.22
C ALA A 539 25.71 4.22 14.71
N ILE A 540 24.83 3.68 13.87
CA ILE A 540 23.64 4.39 13.35
C ILE A 540 22.46 4.19 14.31
N GLY A 541 22.23 2.98 14.80
CA GLY A 541 21.04 2.68 15.60
C GLY A 541 20.72 1.19 15.78
N ILE A 542 19.47 0.91 16.14
CA ILE A 542 18.92 -0.44 16.35
C ILE A 542 17.68 -0.69 15.49
N ARG A 543 17.35 -1.96 15.26
CA ARG A 543 16.04 -2.42 14.81
C ARG A 543 15.40 -3.30 15.88
N ILE A 544 14.09 -3.10 16.09
CA ILE A 544 13.20 -3.91 16.91
C ILE A 544 12.12 -4.49 15.96
N ASP A 545 11.86 -5.79 16.03
CA ASP A 545 10.98 -6.54 15.10
C ASP A 545 9.95 -7.40 15.86
N SER A 546 9.79 -7.19 17.17
CA SER A 546 8.90 -7.95 18.06
C SER A 546 8.66 -7.23 19.40
N GLY A 547 7.75 -7.76 20.21
CA GLY A 547 7.39 -7.22 21.53
C GLY A 547 6.55 -5.94 21.48
N ASP A 548 6.44 -5.25 22.61
CA ASP A 548 5.77 -3.94 22.70
C ASP A 548 6.71 -2.86 22.13
N LEU A 549 6.47 -2.48 20.87
CA LEU A 549 7.28 -1.49 20.16
C LEU A 549 7.27 -0.10 20.83
N ALA A 550 6.20 0.28 21.54
CA ALA A 550 6.16 1.55 22.27
C ALA A 550 7.07 1.48 23.49
N TYR A 551 6.84 0.51 24.38
CA TYR A 551 7.64 0.30 25.59
C TYR A 551 9.13 0.10 25.27
N LEU A 552 9.45 -0.79 24.33
CA LEU A 552 10.82 -1.12 23.95
C LEU A 552 11.55 0.09 23.34
N SER A 553 10.87 0.92 22.53
CA SER A 553 11.50 2.13 22.00
C SER A 553 11.81 3.15 23.10
N CYS A 554 10.94 3.31 24.09
CA CYS A 554 11.17 4.18 25.24
C CYS A 554 12.33 3.67 26.11
N LEU A 555 12.36 2.37 26.42
CA LEU A 555 13.45 1.72 27.17
C LEU A 555 14.81 1.83 26.46
N ALA A 556 14.83 1.66 25.14
CA ALA A 556 16.04 1.86 24.34
C ALA A 556 16.51 3.32 24.33
N ARG A 557 15.59 4.29 24.23
CA ARG A 557 15.94 5.73 24.29
C ARG A 557 16.52 6.13 25.64
N GLU A 558 15.88 5.72 26.76
CA GLU A 558 16.40 5.98 28.11
C GLU A 558 17.79 5.37 28.29
N THR A 559 17.99 4.13 27.79
CA THR A 559 19.29 3.46 27.79
C THR A 559 20.35 4.28 27.03
N PHE A 560 20.02 4.77 25.83
CA PHE A 560 20.92 5.59 25.02
C PHE A 560 21.25 6.93 25.69
N GLU A 561 20.29 7.56 26.35
CA GLU A 561 20.47 8.82 27.10
C GLU A 561 21.39 8.62 28.32
N ARG A 562 21.15 7.57 29.12
CA ARG A 562 21.98 7.22 30.28
C ARG A 562 23.41 6.87 29.89
N ILE A 563 23.63 6.21 28.75
CA ILE A 563 24.97 5.94 28.21
C ILE A 563 25.62 7.24 27.68
N ALA A 564 24.87 8.09 26.97
CA ALA A 564 25.36 9.38 26.48
C ALA A 564 25.88 10.27 27.61
N GLU A 565 25.19 10.31 28.76
CA GLU A 565 25.65 11.01 29.96
C GLU A 565 26.86 10.32 30.60
N ARG A 566 26.76 9.01 30.86
CA ARG A 566 27.77 8.23 31.61
C ARG A 566 29.15 8.23 30.96
N PHE A 567 29.20 8.21 29.62
CA PHE A 567 30.41 8.20 28.81
C PHE A 567 30.71 9.56 28.14
N LYS A 568 29.84 10.56 28.33
CA LYS A 568 29.95 11.91 27.73
C LYS A 568 29.98 11.88 26.19
N LEU A 569 29.05 11.13 25.59
CA LEU A 569 28.89 10.95 24.15
C LEU A 569 27.51 11.49 23.67
N PRO A 570 27.33 12.81 23.46
CA PRO A 570 26.02 13.41 23.11
C PRO A 570 25.43 13.01 21.75
N TRP A 571 26.14 12.18 20.98
CA TRP A 571 25.63 11.56 19.76
C TRP A 571 24.88 10.24 20.05
N PHE A 572 25.18 9.57 21.16
CA PHE A 572 24.66 8.24 21.49
C PHE A 572 23.16 8.28 21.80
N SER A 573 22.67 9.31 22.50
CA SER A 573 21.22 9.54 22.74
C SER A 573 20.40 9.75 21.45
N LYS A 574 21.08 10.05 20.33
CA LYS A 574 20.48 10.29 19.01
C LYS A 574 20.60 9.10 18.05
N LEU A 575 20.99 7.92 18.56
CA LEU A 575 20.94 6.67 17.82
C LEU A 575 19.53 6.39 17.31
N THR A 576 19.43 5.94 16.06
CA THR A 576 18.16 5.70 15.37
C THR A 576 17.47 4.46 15.91
N ILE A 577 16.19 4.56 16.27
CA ILE A 577 15.36 3.40 16.62
C ILE A 577 14.46 3.09 15.41
N VAL A 578 14.72 1.97 14.74
CA VAL A 578 13.87 1.41 13.69
C VAL A 578 12.92 0.38 14.31
N ALA A 579 11.64 0.44 13.98
CA ALA A 579 10.69 -0.62 14.30
C ALA A 579 10.13 -1.26 13.03
N SER A 580 9.92 -2.57 13.05
CA SER A 580 9.21 -3.34 12.01
C SER A 580 8.30 -4.40 12.65
N ASN A 581 7.80 -5.35 11.84
CA ASN A 581 6.77 -6.37 12.17
C ASN A 581 5.33 -5.84 12.32
N ASP A 582 4.45 -6.33 11.43
CA ASP A 582 2.98 -6.09 11.34
C ASP A 582 2.48 -4.67 11.70
N ILE A 583 3.28 -3.68 11.31
CA ILE A 583 2.96 -2.26 11.42
C ILE A 583 1.93 -1.88 10.33
N ASN A 584 0.76 -1.43 10.76
CA ASN A 584 -0.28 -0.86 9.89
C ASN A 584 -0.67 0.56 10.35
N GLU A 585 -1.61 1.22 9.65
CA GLU A 585 -2.06 2.58 10.00
C GLU A 585 -2.56 2.71 11.45
N GLU A 586 -3.27 1.70 11.95
CA GLU A 586 -3.88 1.69 13.28
C GLU A 586 -2.81 1.41 14.35
N THR A 587 -1.84 0.54 14.05
CA THR A 587 -0.62 0.38 14.88
C THR A 587 0.11 1.71 15.06
N ILE A 588 0.36 2.46 13.97
CA ILE A 588 1.08 3.74 14.05
C ILE A 588 0.31 4.78 14.87
N LEU A 589 -1.01 4.85 14.73
CA LEU A 589 -1.85 5.73 15.56
C LEU A 589 -1.75 5.37 17.04
N SER A 590 -1.84 4.08 17.39
CA SER A 590 -1.69 3.63 18.78
C SER A 590 -0.28 3.91 19.35
N LEU A 591 0.78 3.72 18.56
CA LEU A 591 2.14 4.03 18.98
C LEU A 591 2.36 5.54 19.18
N ASN A 592 1.74 6.39 18.35
CA ASN A 592 1.77 7.85 18.49
C ASN A 592 1.10 8.30 19.81
N GLU A 593 -0.07 7.74 20.14
CA GLU A 593 -0.81 8.03 21.38
C GLU A 593 -0.02 7.62 22.63
N GLN A 594 0.76 6.53 22.55
CA GLN A 594 1.67 6.07 23.59
C GLN A 594 2.99 6.86 23.68
N GLY A 595 3.24 7.81 22.76
CA GLY A 595 4.42 8.68 22.79
C GLY A 595 5.74 7.94 22.57
N HIS A 596 5.78 7.01 21.60
CA HIS A 596 6.96 6.20 21.25
C HIS A 596 8.26 7.00 21.03
N LYS A 597 9.40 6.30 20.95
CA LYS A 597 10.72 6.89 20.63
C LYS A 597 11.36 6.33 19.34
N ILE A 598 10.57 5.61 18.56
CA ILE A 598 10.87 5.12 17.21
C ILE A 598 11.10 6.31 16.26
N ASP A 599 12.19 6.28 15.49
CA ASP A 599 12.55 7.29 14.49
C ASP A 599 12.20 6.84 13.06
N CYS A 600 12.00 5.54 12.84
CA CYS A 600 11.76 4.94 11.53
C CYS A 600 10.86 3.70 11.59
N PHE A 601 9.88 3.58 10.69
CA PHE A 601 9.09 2.37 10.49
C PHE A 601 9.51 1.62 9.22
N GLY A 602 9.84 0.33 9.37
CA GLY A 602 10.06 -0.62 8.29
C GLY A 602 8.80 -1.44 8.03
N ILE A 603 8.03 -1.09 7.00
CA ILE A 603 6.67 -1.59 6.80
C ILE A 603 6.63 -2.62 5.67
N GLY A 604 6.06 -3.79 5.96
CA GLY A 604 6.05 -4.96 5.09
C GLY A 604 4.65 -5.29 4.53
N THR A 605 4.08 -6.40 5.02
CA THR A 605 2.89 -7.07 4.45
C THR A 605 1.71 -6.13 4.20
N HIS A 606 1.30 -5.35 5.21
CA HIS A 606 0.12 -4.47 5.14
C HIS A 606 0.23 -3.36 4.08
N LEU A 607 1.45 -2.94 3.73
CA LEU A 607 1.73 -1.96 2.68
C LEU A 607 1.64 -2.61 1.29
N VAL A 608 2.53 -3.56 1.00
CA VAL A 608 2.75 -4.05 -0.38
C VAL A 608 1.63 -4.94 -0.91
N THR A 609 0.86 -5.58 -0.02
CA THR A 609 -0.35 -6.34 -0.40
C THR A 609 -1.62 -5.48 -0.34
N CYS A 610 -1.52 -4.24 0.14
CA CYS A 610 -2.66 -3.38 0.46
C CYS A 610 -3.75 -4.10 1.30
N GLN A 611 -3.34 -4.94 2.26
CA GLN A 611 -4.16 -6.01 2.86
C GLN A 611 -5.60 -5.64 3.27
N ARG A 612 -5.83 -4.41 3.78
CA ARG A 612 -7.17 -3.88 4.15
C ARG A 612 -8.14 -3.86 2.95
N GLN A 613 -7.62 -3.65 1.74
CA GLN A 613 -8.35 -3.65 0.49
C GLN A 613 -7.36 -3.84 -0.69
N PRO A 614 -7.12 -5.09 -1.16
CA PRO A 614 -6.07 -5.38 -2.15
C PRO A 614 -6.41 -4.97 -3.61
N ALA A 615 -7.52 -4.25 -3.85
CA ALA A 615 -7.90 -3.77 -5.18
C ALA A 615 -8.63 -2.42 -5.10
N LEU A 616 -8.30 -1.48 -6.00
CA LEU A 616 -8.95 -0.16 -6.09
C LEU A 616 -10.35 -0.23 -6.73
N GLY A 617 -10.55 -1.13 -7.71
CA GLY A 617 -11.82 -1.25 -8.42
C GLY A 617 -12.00 -0.20 -9.51
N CYS A 618 -10.93 0.08 -10.27
CA CYS A 618 -11.05 0.78 -11.55
C CYS A 618 -11.88 -0.04 -12.55
N VAL A 619 -12.61 0.65 -13.42
CA VAL A 619 -13.37 0.11 -14.55
C VAL A 619 -13.06 0.95 -15.79
N TYR A 620 -13.00 0.30 -16.95
CA TYR A 620 -12.73 0.92 -18.24
C TYR A 620 -13.96 0.77 -19.12
N LYS A 621 -14.63 1.85 -19.54
CA LYS A 621 -15.95 1.72 -20.20
C LYS A 621 -16.13 2.66 -21.37
N MET A 622 -16.64 2.13 -22.48
CA MET A 622 -17.01 2.89 -23.67
C MET A 622 -18.08 3.92 -23.29
N VAL A 623 -17.84 5.17 -23.67
CA VAL A 623 -18.77 6.30 -23.49
C VAL A 623 -19.21 6.93 -24.81
N GLU A 624 -18.52 6.62 -25.92
CA GLU A 624 -18.83 7.14 -27.26
C GLU A 624 -18.33 6.19 -28.35
N ILE A 625 -19.02 6.14 -29.48
CA ILE A 625 -18.58 5.43 -30.70
C ILE A 625 -19.12 6.16 -31.94
N ASN A 626 -18.26 6.44 -32.92
CA ASN A 626 -18.56 7.22 -34.14
C ASN A 626 -19.27 8.56 -33.83
N GLY A 627 -18.82 9.25 -32.77
CA GLY A 627 -19.43 10.49 -32.26
C GLY A 627 -20.82 10.32 -31.63
N GLN A 628 -21.31 9.08 -31.46
CA GLN A 628 -22.58 8.77 -30.79
C GLN A 628 -22.32 8.35 -29.34
N PRO A 629 -22.78 9.14 -28.34
CA PRO A 629 -22.66 8.79 -26.93
C PRO A 629 -23.33 7.46 -26.56
N ARG A 630 -22.74 6.74 -25.61
CA ARG A 630 -23.21 5.44 -25.12
C ARG A 630 -23.37 5.46 -23.60
N ILE A 631 -24.45 4.84 -23.12
CA ILE A 631 -24.75 4.66 -21.70
C ILE A 631 -24.94 3.17 -21.39
N LYS A 632 -24.27 2.68 -20.34
CA LYS A 632 -24.45 1.35 -19.79
C LYS A 632 -25.31 1.46 -18.54
N LEU A 633 -26.57 1.00 -18.64
CA LEU A 633 -27.52 0.99 -17.53
C LEU A 633 -27.26 -0.17 -16.54
N SER A 634 -27.88 -0.10 -15.36
CA SER A 634 -27.69 -1.04 -14.25
C SER A 634 -28.85 -0.93 -13.26
N GLN A 635 -29.24 -2.05 -12.63
CA GLN A 635 -30.20 -2.06 -11.52
C GLN A 635 -29.67 -1.23 -10.33
N ASP A 636 -28.39 -1.40 -10.00
CA ASP A 636 -27.65 -0.50 -9.14
C ASP A 636 -27.34 0.79 -9.92
N VAL A 637 -28.08 1.86 -9.62
CA VAL A 637 -27.91 3.22 -10.19
C VAL A 637 -26.48 3.73 -10.02
N GLY A 638 -25.81 3.40 -8.92
CA GLY A 638 -24.42 3.74 -8.67
C GLY A 638 -23.44 3.12 -9.66
N LYS A 639 -23.86 2.12 -10.45
CA LYS A 639 -23.05 1.47 -11.50
C LYS A 639 -23.39 1.93 -12.93
N VAL A 640 -24.30 2.89 -13.10
CA VAL A 640 -24.56 3.58 -14.39
C VAL A 640 -23.34 4.42 -14.80
N THR A 641 -23.04 4.47 -16.10
CA THR A 641 -21.91 5.22 -16.68
C THR A 641 -22.34 6.62 -17.16
N MET A 642 -21.42 7.59 -17.11
CA MET A 642 -21.68 8.94 -17.67
C MET A 642 -21.32 8.94 -19.17
N PRO A 643 -22.27 9.20 -20.08
CA PRO A 643 -22.09 9.05 -21.52
C PRO A 643 -21.27 10.18 -22.15
N GLY A 644 -20.84 9.96 -23.38
CA GLY A 644 -20.15 10.93 -24.25
C GLY A 644 -18.70 11.19 -23.85
N ASN A 645 -17.95 11.79 -24.77
CA ASN A 645 -16.64 12.37 -24.49
C ASN A 645 -16.80 13.59 -23.56
N LYS A 646 -15.98 13.66 -22.50
CA LYS A 646 -16.14 14.63 -21.40
C LYS A 646 -14.86 15.39 -21.08
N ASN A 647 -14.99 16.64 -20.67
CA ASN A 647 -13.95 17.43 -20.02
C ASN A 647 -14.18 17.43 -18.51
N VAL A 648 -13.12 17.58 -17.71
CA VAL A 648 -13.23 17.69 -16.24
C VAL A 648 -12.37 18.84 -15.72
N PHE A 649 -12.97 19.64 -14.84
CA PHE A 649 -12.36 20.81 -14.22
C PHE A 649 -12.45 20.70 -12.70
N ARG A 650 -11.35 20.95 -12.00
CA ARG A 650 -11.33 21.11 -10.54
C ARG A 650 -11.57 22.57 -10.18
N LEU A 651 -12.54 22.82 -9.32
CA LEU A 651 -12.98 24.15 -8.92
C LEU A 651 -12.50 24.46 -7.49
N TYR A 652 -11.82 25.59 -7.33
CA TYR A 652 -11.18 26.00 -6.09
C TYR A 652 -11.96 27.11 -5.36
N GLY A 653 -11.88 27.11 -4.03
CA GLY A 653 -12.50 28.09 -3.14
C GLY A 653 -11.60 29.27 -2.80
N ALA A 654 -12.17 30.28 -2.14
CA ALA A 654 -11.42 31.45 -1.65
C ALA A 654 -10.45 31.12 -0.50
N ASP A 655 -10.57 29.92 0.08
CA ASP A 655 -9.62 29.32 1.02
C ASP A 655 -8.41 28.65 0.31
N GLY A 656 -8.37 28.63 -1.02
CA GLY A 656 -7.34 27.98 -1.82
C GLY A 656 -7.50 26.45 -1.91
N HIS A 657 -8.60 25.89 -1.39
CA HIS A 657 -8.83 24.46 -1.42
C HIS A 657 -9.73 24.02 -2.57
N ALA A 658 -9.56 22.77 -3.00
CA ALA A 658 -10.44 22.15 -3.99
C ALA A 658 -11.84 21.90 -3.38
N LEU A 659 -12.90 22.37 -4.04
CA LEU A 659 -14.28 22.29 -3.56
C LEU A 659 -15.07 21.13 -4.19
N ILE A 660 -14.86 20.94 -5.49
CA ILE A 660 -15.64 20.03 -6.35
C ILE A 660 -14.87 19.76 -7.66
N ASP A 661 -14.96 18.53 -8.17
CA ASP A 661 -14.58 18.19 -9.54
C ASP A 661 -15.85 18.19 -10.40
N LEU A 662 -15.85 18.99 -11.46
CA LEU A 662 -16.96 19.22 -12.37
C LEU A 662 -16.68 18.56 -13.73
N LEU A 663 -17.51 17.59 -14.10
CA LEU A 663 -17.56 17.01 -15.44
C LEU A 663 -18.50 17.81 -16.35
N GLN A 664 -18.08 17.99 -17.59
CA GLN A 664 -18.83 18.61 -18.69
C GLN A 664 -18.73 17.77 -19.96
N ARG A 665 -19.64 17.97 -20.90
CA ARG A 665 -19.45 17.52 -22.30
C ARG A 665 -18.31 18.30 -22.96
N VAL A 666 -17.72 17.75 -24.03
CA VAL A 666 -16.64 18.44 -24.77
C VAL A 666 -17.08 19.66 -25.59
N ASP A 667 -18.39 19.83 -25.83
CA ASP A 667 -18.99 20.96 -26.56
C ASP A 667 -19.51 22.09 -25.64
N GLU A 668 -19.33 21.96 -24.32
CA GLU A 668 -19.61 23.05 -23.37
C GLU A 668 -18.43 24.03 -23.25
N ASN A 669 -18.73 25.31 -23.03
CA ASN A 669 -17.73 26.27 -22.59
C ASN A 669 -17.15 25.86 -21.21
N PRO A 670 -15.83 25.91 -21.00
CA PRO A 670 -15.21 25.73 -19.70
C PRO A 670 -15.75 26.72 -18.65
N PRO A 671 -15.77 26.35 -17.36
CA PRO A 671 -16.13 27.28 -16.29
C PRO A 671 -15.06 28.36 -16.15
N GLU A 672 -15.48 29.61 -15.94
CA GLU A 672 -14.58 30.75 -15.75
C GLU A 672 -14.45 31.14 -14.27
N MET A 673 -13.29 31.69 -13.90
CA MET A 673 -13.04 32.22 -12.56
C MET A 673 -13.99 33.39 -12.25
N GLY A 674 -14.57 33.40 -11.05
CA GLY A 674 -15.57 34.38 -10.62
C GLY A 674 -16.95 34.23 -11.25
N GLN A 675 -17.16 33.35 -12.23
CA GLN A 675 -18.49 33.07 -12.78
C GLN A 675 -19.26 32.03 -11.95
N LYS A 676 -20.59 32.14 -11.93
CA LYS A 676 -21.46 31.30 -11.10
C LYS A 676 -21.94 30.06 -11.87
N VAL A 677 -21.39 28.90 -11.52
CA VAL A 677 -21.66 27.62 -12.19
C VAL A 677 -22.63 26.77 -11.36
N LEU A 678 -23.63 26.15 -12.00
CA LEU A 678 -24.51 25.17 -11.35
C LEU A 678 -23.90 23.77 -11.44
N CYS A 679 -23.53 23.21 -10.29
CA CYS A 679 -22.97 21.86 -10.17
C CYS A 679 -24.04 20.91 -9.60
N ARG A 680 -24.28 19.78 -10.26
CA ARG A 680 -25.33 18.81 -9.89
C ARG A 680 -24.73 17.43 -9.62
N HIS A 681 -25.17 16.73 -8.59
CA HIS A 681 -24.81 15.33 -8.40
C HIS A 681 -25.49 14.49 -9.50
N PRO A 682 -24.77 13.63 -10.24
CA PRO A 682 -25.29 12.99 -11.46
C PRO A 682 -26.51 12.07 -11.27
N PHE A 683 -26.78 11.62 -10.04
CA PHE A 683 -27.83 10.63 -9.74
C PHE A 683 -28.71 10.98 -8.52
N GLN A 684 -28.64 12.21 -7.98
CA GLN A 684 -29.44 12.60 -6.79
C GLN A 684 -29.86 14.06 -6.93
N GLU A 685 -31.09 14.28 -7.40
CA GLU A 685 -31.59 15.59 -7.87
C GLU A 685 -31.51 16.72 -6.83
N SER A 686 -31.72 16.37 -5.57
CA SER A 686 -31.67 17.28 -4.42
C SER A 686 -30.26 17.79 -4.11
N LYS A 687 -29.21 17.06 -4.51
CA LYS A 687 -27.81 17.43 -4.30
C LYS A 687 -27.29 18.27 -5.46
N ARG A 688 -27.55 19.57 -5.39
CA ARG A 688 -27.04 20.58 -6.33
C ARG A 688 -26.59 21.84 -5.59
N ALA A 689 -25.56 22.51 -6.11
CA ALA A 689 -25.01 23.72 -5.53
C ALA A 689 -24.55 24.69 -6.62
N TYR A 690 -24.61 25.99 -6.33
CA TYR A 690 -23.89 26.98 -7.12
C TYR A 690 -22.48 27.15 -6.57
N VAL A 691 -21.49 27.13 -7.46
CA VAL A 691 -20.07 27.37 -7.14
C VAL A 691 -19.62 28.62 -7.88
N ILE A 692 -18.82 29.45 -7.21
CA ILE A 692 -18.12 30.59 -7.80
C ILE A 692 -16.63 30.31 -7.57
N PRO A 693 -15.89 29.77 -8.56
CA PRO A 693 -14.53 29.34 -8.37
C PRO A 693 -13.58 30.54 -8.37
N THR A 694 -12.59 30.55 -7.47
CA THR A 694 -11.49 31.52 -7.49
C THR A 694 -10.38 31.11 -8.45
N GLN A 695 -10.20 29.79 -8.62
CA GLN A 695 -9.33 29.16 -9.61
C GLN A 695 -10.08 27.98 -10.26
N VAL A 696 -9.81 27.78 -11.56
CA VAL A 696 -10.30 26.66 -12.36
C VAL A 696 -9.08 25.93 -12.92
N GLU A 697 -9.04 24.61 -12.74
CA GLU A 697 -7.97 23.75 -13.22
C GLU A 697 -8.54 22.69 -14.20
N PRO A 698 -8.20 22.73 -15.51
CA PRO A 698 -8.52 21.63 -16.42
C PRO A 698 -7.64 20.41 -16.08
N LEU A 699 -8.26 19.28 -15.72
CA LEU A 699 -7.52 18.12 -15.23
C LEU A 699 -6.80 17.32 -16.32
N TYR A 700 -7.24 17.40 -17.58
CA TYR A 700 -6.70 16.55 -18.66
C TYR A 700 -5.59 17.18 -19.48
N ARG A 701 -4.56 16.38 -19.74
CA ARG A 701 -3.53 16.62 -20.76
C ARG A 701 -3.47 15.43 -21.72
N VAL A 702 -3.16 15.69 -22.99
CA VAL A 702 -2.83 14.63 -23.97
C VAL A 702 -1.44 14.11 -23.64
N TYR A 703 -1.31 12.82 -23.37
CA TYR A 703 -0.04 12.16 -23.06
C TYR A 703 0.45 11.22 -24.17
N TRP A 704 -0.45 10.70 -25.00
CA TRP A 704 -0.12 9.91 -26.19
C TRP A 704 -0.97 10.40 -27.37
N THR A 705 -0.36 10.59 -28.54
CA THR A 705 -1.05 10.82 -29.81
C THR A 705 -0.06 10.60 -30.97
N GLU A 706 -0.55 10.32 -32.18
CA GLU A 706 0.27 10.11 -33.39
C GLU A 706 1.38 9.05 -33.23
N GLY A 707 1.17 8.04 -32.36
CA GLY A 707 2.14 6.98 -32.07
C GLY A 707 3.36 7.42 -31.27
N ARG A 708 3.21 8.44 -30.42
CA ARG A 708 4.29 8.96 -29.57
C ARG A 708 3.78 9.58 -28.27
N VAL A 709 4.67 9.62 -27.27
CA VAL A 709 4.45 10.39 -26.05
C VAL A 709 4.41 11.88 -26.38
N ALA A 710 3.35 12.56 -25.96
CA ALA A 710 3.03 13.95 -26.34
C ALA A 710 3.52 15.00 -25.32
N GLN A 711 4.08 14.56 -24.19
CA GLN A 711 4.59 15.41 -23.10
C GLN A 711 6.00 14.97 -22.70
N VAL A 712 6.77 15.88 -22.10
CA VAL A 712 7.91 15.45 -21.26
C VAL A 712 7.31 14.84 -19.99
N LEU A 713 7.68 13.60 -19.66
CA LEU A 713 7.22 12.97 -18.42
C LEU A 713 8.04 13.49 -17.23
N PRO A 714 7.41 13.69 -16.05
CA PRO A 714 8.10 14.09 -14.82
C PRO A 714 9.03 12.99 -14.29
N SER A 715 9.98 13.36 -13.44
CA SER A 715 10.76 12.46 -12.60
C SER A 715 9.94 11.85 -11.45
N LEU A 716 10.47 10.77 -10.87
CA LEU A 716 9.85 10.09 -9.73
C LEU A 716 9.74 11.05 -8.52
N GLU A 717 10.75 11.89 -8.36
CA GLU A 717 10.83 12.98 -7.39
C GLU A 717 9.79 14.08 -7.66
N GLU A 718 9.60 14.52 -8.92
CA GLU A 718 8.55 15.48 -9.28
C GLU A 718 7.13 14.89 -9.13
N VAL A 719 6.94 13.59 -9.41
CA VAL A 719 5.67 12.89 -9.13
C VAL A 719 5.42 12.82 -7.62
N ARG A 720 6.42 12.47 -6.82
CA ARG A 720 6.36 12.46 -5.35
C ARG A 720 6.07 13.86 -4.79
N GLU A 721 6.69 14.91 -5.34
CA GLU A 721 6.37 16.28 -4.96
C GLU A 721 4.93 16.65 -5.36
N ARG A 722 4.46 16.24 -6.55
CA ARG A 722 3.07 16.43 -6.97
C ARG A 722 2.09 15.78 -5.99
N VAL A 723 2.36 14.59 -5.45
CA VAL A 723 1.55 13.98 -4.37
C VAL A 723 1.49 14.90 -3.15
N GLN A 724 2.64 15.40 -2.69
CA GLN A 724 2.71 16.28 -1.52
C GLN A 724 2.13 17.68 -1.76
N VAL A 725 2.05 18.16 -2.99
CA VAL A 725 1.35 19.40 -3.37
C VAL A 725 -0.16 19.15 -3.48
N SER A 726 -0.56 18.10 -4.18
CA SER A 726 -1.96 17.76 -4.44
C SER A 726 -2.71 17.42 -3.14
N LEU A 727 -2.07 16.73 -2.18
CA LEU A 727 -2.66 16.51 -0.85
C LEU A 727 -2.84 17.79 -0.01
N LYS A 728 -2.15 18.90 -0.33
CA LYS A 728 -2.36 20.20 0.34
C LYS A 728 -3.59 20.93 -0.21
N THR A 729 -4.00 20.69 -1.46
CA THR A 729 -5.21 21.32 -2.03
C THR A 729 -6.48 20.83 -1.33
N LEU A 730 -6.46 19.66 -0.69
CA LEU A 730 -7.61 19.13 0.05
C LEU A 730 -7.72 19.74 1.45
N ARG A 731 -8.94 20.10 1.84
CA ARG A 731 -9.30 20.46 3.22
C ARG A 731 -9.05 19.26 4.16
N GLN A 732 -8.79 19.53 5.43
CA GLN A 732 -8.37 18.48 6.39
C GLN A 732 -9.49 17.48 6.75
N ASP A 733 -10.75 17.83 6.53
CA ASP A 733 -11.91 16.94 6.73
C ASP A 733 -12.01 15.83 5.69
N HIS A 734 -11.53 16.04 4.46
CA HIS A 734 -11.39 15.00 3.42
C HIS A 734 -10.23 14.01 3.69
N LYS A 735 -9.32 14.35 4.61
CA LYS A 735 -8.05 13.62 4.86
C LYS A 735 -8.03 12.85 6.18
N ARG A 736 -9.16 12.74 6.89
CA ARG A 736 -9.24 12.01 8.16
C ARG A 736 -9.19 10.50 7.94
N THR A 737 -8.48 9.77 8.81
CA THR A 737 -8.46 8.30 8.82
C THR A 737 -9.84 7.73 9.17
N LEU A 738 -10.54 8.37 10.11
CA LEU A 738 -11.88 7.99 10.58
C LEU A 738 -12.91 9.04 10.13
N ASN A 739 -14.03 8.56 9.59
CA ASN A 739 -15.18 9.37 9.12
C ASN A 739 -14.76 10.64 8.33
N PRO A 740 -13.97 10.51 7.25
CA PRO A 740 -13.68 11.62 6.36
C PRO A 740 -14.96 12.18 5.73
N THR A 741 -14.94 13.47 5.40
CA THR A 741 -16.05 14.14 4.71
C THR A 741 -15.97 13.82 3.21
N PRO A 742 -17.07 13.39 2.55
CA PRO A 742 -17.05 13.08 1.13
C PRO A 742 -16.62 14.26 0.25
N TYR A 743 -15.70 13.99 -0.67
CA TYR A 743 -15.38 14.95 -1.73
C TYR A 743 -16.52 15.00 -2.75
N LYS A 744 -16.67 16.14 -3.43
CA LYS A 744 -17.80 16.37 -4.33
C LYS A 744 -17.36 16.13 -5.76
N VAL A 745 -18.06 15.24 -6.46
CA VAL A 745 -17.96 15.06 -7.91
C VAL A 745 -19.33 15.35 -8.51
N ALA A 746 -19.38 16.23 -9.51
CA ALA A 746 -20.61 16.73 -10.09
C ALA A 746 -20.54 16.83 -11.61
N VAL A 747 -21.71 16.95 -12.22
CA VAL A 747 -21.90 17.25 -13.64
C VAL A 747 -22.45 18.67 -13.79
N SER A 748 -22.24 19.28 -14.97
CA SER A 748 -22.95 20.50 -15.36
C SER A 748 -24.46 20.26 -15.53
N ASP A 749 -25.24 21.34 -15.65
CA ASP A 749 -26.67 21.22 -15.93
C ASP A 749 -26.94 20.56 -17.31
N ASN A 750 -26.13 20.88 -18.33
CA ASN A 750 -26.22 20.26 -19.66
C ASN A 750 -25.92 18.75 -19.59
N LEU A 751 -24.78 18.35 -19.02
CA LEU A 751 -24.44 16.94 -18.86
C LEU A 751 -25.44 16.19 -17.94
N TYR A 752 -25.99 16.84 -16.92
CA TYR A 752 -27.06 16.28 -16.09
C TYR A 752 -28.31 15.96 -16.92
N ASN A 753 -28.84 16.93 -17.66
CA ASN A 753 -30.06 16.75 -18.45
C ASN A 753 -29.81 15.69 -19.55
N PHE A 754 -28.65 15.74 -20.21
CA PHE A 754 -28.24 14.75 -21.21
C PHE A 754 -28.13 13.31 -20.67
N ILE A 755 -27.63 13.12 -19.44
CA ILE A 755 -27.63 11.80 -18.77
C ILE A 755 -29.04 11.26 -18.63
N HIS A 756 -30.00 12.09 -18.21
CA HIS A 756 -31.38 11.66 -17.95
C HIS A 756 -32.15 11.42 -19.25
N GLU A 757 -31.96 12.26 -20.27
CA GLU A 757 -32.50 12.05 -21.62
C GLU A 757 -32.00 10.72 -22.22
N LEU A 758 -30.69 10.47 -22.21
CA LEU A 758 -30.12 9.27 -22.79
C LEU A 758 -30.45 8.01 -21.97
N TRP A 759 -30.60 8.13 -20.65
CA TRP A 759 -31.13 7.04 -19.81
C TRP A 759 -32.56 6.70 -20.23
N LEU A 760 -33.48 7.67 -20.27
CA LEU A 760 -34.90 7.42 -20.62
C LEU A 760 -35.07 6.83 -22.03
N GLN A 761 -34.18 7.18 -22.97
CA GLN A 761 -34.15 6.58 -24.32
C GLN A 761 -33.66 5.13 -24.37
N ASN A 762 -32.91 4.66 -23.37
CA ASN A 762 -32.28 3.33 -23.34
C ASN A 762 -32.87 2.41 -22.24
N ALA A 763 -33.72 2.92 -21.36
CA ALA A 763 -34.42 2.10 -20.38
C ALA A 763 -35.58 1.33 -21.04
N PRO A 764 -35.66 -0.01 -20.88
CA PRO A 764 -36.80 -0.77 -21.39
C PRO A 764 -38.07 -0.38 -20.62
N ILE A 765 -39.15 -0.12 -21.34
CA ILE A 765 -40.48 0.05 -20.75
C ILE A 765 -41.03 -1.34 -20.43
N GLY A 766 -41.27 -1.62 -19.15
CA GLY A 766 -41.91 -2.86 -18.72
C GLY A 766 -43.42 -2.77 -18.91
N GLU A 767 -43.99 -3.77 -19.58
CA GLU A 767 -45.44 -4.03 -19.55
C GLU A 767 -45.73 -4.96 -18.36
N LEU A 768 -46.74 -4.62 -17.54
CA LEU A 768 -47.17 -5.40 -16.39
C LEU A 768 -48.56 -5.98 -16.71
N SER A 769 -48.66 -7.31 -16.69
CA SER A 769 -49.85 -8.10 -17.05
C SER A 769 -50.50 -8.78 -15.85
#